data_AF-A0A345DB13-F1
#
_entry.id   AF-A0A345DB13-F1
#
_cell.length_a   1.000
_cell.length_b   1.000
_cell.length_c   1.000
_cell.angle_alpha   90.00
_cell.angle_beta   90.00
_cell.angle_gamma   90.00
#
_symmetry.space_group_name_H-M   'P 1'
#
loop_
_entity.id
_entity.type
_entity.pdbx_description
1 polymer ?
#
loop_
_entity_poly.entity_id
_entity_poly.type
_entity_poly.pdbx_seq_one_letter_code
_entity_poly.pdbx_strand_id
1 'polypeptide(L)'
;MPHNLHHTLKTFTAGNGTTAQFYSLPALEAIGMAKISRLPVSIRIVLESVLRNYDGKKITAEHIQQLAHWQPNAARVDEIPFVVSRVVLQDFTGVPLLADLAAMRNEAEKMNHNPKIIEPLVPVDLVVDHSVMVDQYASPTALRHNMELEFERNNERYQFMKWGMQAFDTFKVVPPGIGIVHQVNLEYLFRGVHVKNGVYYPDTLVGTDSHTTMINGVGVVGWGVGGIEAEAAMLGQPVYFLTPDVVGVELSNSLLDGVTATDLVLTITEMLRREKVVGKFVEFFGEGTASLSVTDRATIANMAPEYGATMGFFPVDDKTVDYMSKTGRDVTEIATFKAYFQAQNLYGVPRAGEIDYSTHLKLDLHSIVPSLAGPKRPQDRIALTDMQTTFNHLLSASTADNGFNKTAGAENERFAIEGSESTLGHGDVVLAAITSCTNTSNPNVMLAAGLLAKKAVEKGLKVAPHIKTSLAPGSRVVAEYLNKSGLQAYLDQLGFNVVAFGCTTCIGNAGDLAPEINEAILSNDVIAAAVLSGNRNFEARIHPNIKANFLASPPLVVAFAIAGHMNTDLSSEPLGTGNDGQPVYLRDIWPTSDEINDVLKFAFDPEVFKLLYTDFTKDLDLWKKVPAPTGQVYSWPKSTYIAQPPFFNHFKMSTDPIKGLTGMKALLVLGDSVTTDHISPAGSFKASTPAGQWLESQGVRPQDFNSYGSRRGNHDVMVRGTFANVRVKNLMLPANADGSRIEGGYTLCNGEYTTVYDAAMKYLANGTPSIVFAGDEYGTGSSRDWAAKGTQLLGVKAVIAKSFERIHRANLVGMGVLPLQFKNGESAESLDITGNETFDIIGVNDDITPQQDMTLMIHKKDGTSAHVQVQNRIDTPIEVDYYRHGGILPFVLRQLLDNSGKIAGGTAASAGVAAAGAALSHGQHDEHKVIQTAMTNDSNKTSTEYKTTTPHPESSSLSKWVGAGVAALLVALLFRGCGVWDKTIEAPKAVAPAASAALAKSAEQPVATKPIQLMGVNKNGKFELSGIVPSEDIKAAIDAELKKVFGEGNYINNLTVSADVKPSTWTSKITGMFDLFKLPGAEMSVDGDTMTLSGTAASLKDKLQNYFGDTMKVNALDIAEAAKTATGSAMDALNALKADASGQQVLDALSLQIINFASGSTAIPADNQAVLKKAAEFLKAKQDFKFEIGGHADNKGNAAGNLSLSDKRAAAVRNFLIANGVPAAMMTEKGYGDTMPVADNTTESGRLKNRRIAYKTM
;
A
#
# COMPACT_ATOMS: atom_id res chain seq x y z
N MET A 1 -25.49 -7.13 -28.34
CA MET A 1 -25.93 -8.54 -28.33
C MET A 1 -24.74 -9.41 -27.97
N PRO A 2 -24.93 -10.63 -27.42
CA PRO A 2 -23.82 -11.57 -27.21
C PRO A 2 -23.10 -11.86 -28.53
N HIS A 3 -21.77 -11.82 -28.51
CA HIS A 3 -20.94 -12.34 -29.61
C HIS A 3 -20.76 -13.87 -29.43
N ASN A 4 -20.34 -14.59 -30.48
CA ASN A 4 -20.02 -16.02 -30.40
C ASN A 4 -18.64 -16.32 -31.00
N LEU A 5 -17.66 -15.53 -30.59
CA LEU A 5 -16.27 -15.69 -31.01
C LEU A 5 -15.76 -17.07 -30.57
N HIS A 6 -15.01 -17.76 -31.44
CA HIS A 6 -14.50 -19.12 -31.21
C HIS A 6 -15.56 -20.18 -30.81
N HIS A 7 -16.84 -19.94 -31.13
CA HIS A 7 -17.98 -20.77 -30.71
C HIS A 7 -18.08 -20.99 -29.18
N THR A 8 -17.57 -20.05 -28.39
CA THR A 8 -17.46 -20.15 -26.92
C THR A 8 -18.77 -19.91 -26.16
N LEU A 9 -19.80 -19.32 -26.79
CA LEU A 9 -21.10 -19.17 -26.16
C LEU A 9 -21.79 -20.54 -26.08
N LYS A 10 -21.80 -21.14 -24.89
CA LYS A 10 -22.37 -22.45 -24.58
C LYS A 10 -23.55 -22.31 -23.63
N THR A 11 -24.20 -23.43 -23.35
CA THR A 11 -25.33 -23.54 -22.42
C THR A 11 -25.02 -24.47 -21.27
N PHE A 12 -25.51 -24.15 -20.07
CA PHE A 12 -25.53 -25.02 -18.90
C PHE A 12 -26.93 -25.02 -18.27
N THR A 13 -27.18 -25.91 -17.32
CA THR A 13 -28.44 -25.95 -16.55
C THR A 13 -28.26 -25.14 -15.28
N ALA A 14 -29.04 -24.07 -15.11
CA ALA A 14 -29.06 -23.28 -13.87
C ALA A 14 -29.83 -24.00 -12.75
N GLY A 15 -29.73 -23.49 -11.51
CA GLY A 15 -30.31 -24.12 -10.32
C GLY A 15 -31.84 -24.24 -10.32
N ASN A 16 -32.53 -23.46 -11.15
CA ASN A 16 -33.97 -23.55 -11.42
C ASN A 16 -34.33 -24.56 -12.54
N GLY A 17 -33.37 -25.30 -13.07
CA GLY A 17 -33.55 -26.20 -14.21
C GLY A 17 -33.62 -25.52 -15.58
N THR A 18 -33.51 -24.19 -15.67
CA THR A 18 -33.54 -23.48 -16.96
C THR A 18 -32.21 -23.56 -17.70
N THR A 19 -32.27 -23.53 -19.03
CA THR A 19 -31.08 -23.46 -19.87
C THR A 19 -30.51 -22.05 -19.87
N ALA A 20 -29.33 -21.89 -19.28
CA ALA A 20 -28.61 -20.63 -19.13
C ALA A 20 -27.42 -20.55 -20.10
N GLN A 21 -27.08 -19.36 -20.61
CA GLN A 21 -25.94 -19.16 -21.51
C GLN A 21 -24.69 -18.68 -20.76
N PHE A 22 -23.50 -19.06 -21.22
CA PHE A 22 -22.21 -18.61 -20.66
C PHE A 22 -21.07 -18.67 -21.68
N TYR A 23 -20.00 -17.92 -21.43
CA TYR A 23 -18.77 -17.98 -22.23
C TYR A 23 -17.83 -19.06 -21.67
N SER A 24 -17.80 -20.21 -22.33
CA SER A 24 -17.14 -21.42 -21.83
C SER A 24 -15.63 -21.42 -22.11
N LEU A 25 -14.83 -21.38 -21.04
CA LEU A 25 -13.38 -21.57 -21.11
C LEU A 25 -12.99 -22.98 -21.56
N PRO A 26 -13.64 -24.08 -21.11
CA PRO A 26 -13.41 -25.41 -21.68
C PRO A 26 -13.64 -25.48 -23.20
N ALA A 27 -14.58 -24.69 -23.75
CA ALA A 27 -14.77 -24.61 -25.20
C ALA A 27 -13.64 -23.86 -25.92
N LEU A 28 -13.04 -22.85 -25.29
CA LEU A 28 -11.89 -22.11 -25.83
C LEU A 28 -10.63 -22.99 -25.85
N GLU A 29 -10.46 -23.87 -24.87
CA GLU A 29 -9.41 -24.90 -24.87
C GLU A 29 -9.69 -26.01 -25.90
N ALA A 30 -10.95 -26.43 -26.04
CA ALA A 30 -11.33 -27.49 -26.98
C ALA A 30 -11.12 -27.15 -28.47
N ILE A 31 -11.04 -25.86 -28.84
CA ILE A 31 -10.61 -25.44 -30.20
C ILE A 31 -9.09 -25.41 -30.38
N GLY A 32 -8.32 -25.76 -29.35
CA GLY A 32 -6.86 -25.81 -29.38
C GLY A 32 -6.15 -24.48 -29.16
N MET A 33 -6.80 -23.45 -28.59
CA MET A 33 -6.17 -22.14 -28.38
C MET A 33 -4.96 -22.22 -27.43
N ALA A 34 -5.13 -22.83 -26.25
CA ALA A 34 -4.09 -23.01 -25.25
C ALA A 34 -4.53 -24.06 -24.21
N LYS A 35 -3.61 -24.51 -23.34
CA LYS A 35 -3.92 -25.38 -22.19
C LYS A 35 -4.53 -24.59 -21.02
N ILE A 36 -5.72 -24.04 -21.21
CA ILE A 36 -6.42 -23.21 -20.22
C ILE A 36 -6.60 -23.96 -18.90
N SER A 37 -6.80 -25.28 -18.96
CA SER A 37 -6.83 -26.24 -17.84
C SER A 37 -5.60 -26.23 -16.93
N ARG A 38 -4.48 -25.60 -17.31
CA ARG A 38 -3.27 -25.45 -16.48
C ARG A 38 -2.98 -24.03 -16.00
N LEU A 39 -3.67 -23.01 -16.53
CA LEU A 39 -3.54 -21.62 -16.05
C LEU A 39 -4.01 -21.50 -14.59
N PRO A 40 -3.49 -20.56 -13.78
CA PRO A 40 -4.05 -20.25 -12.47
C PRO A 40 -5.55 -19.91 -12.54
N VAL A 41 -6.31 -20.29 -11.52
CA VAL A 41 -7.78 -20.13 -11.46
C VAL A 41 -8.16 -18.65 -11.51
N SER A 42 -7.38 -17.79 -10.85
CA SER A 42 -7.43 -16.34 -10.95
C SER A 42 -7.34 -15.84 -12.40
N ILE A 43 -6.32 -16.28 -13.15
CA ILE A 43 -6.11 -15.92 -14.56
C ILE A 43 -7.28 -16.39 -15.44
N ARG A 44 -7.84 -17.57 -15.18
CA ARG A 44 -9.04 -18.07 -15.90
C ARG A 44 -10.25 -17.16 -15.71
N ILE A 45 -10.48 -16.63 -14.51
CA ILE A 45 -11.60 -15.72 -14.24
C ILE A 45 -11.40 -14.36 -14.93
N VAL A 46 -10.16 -13.86 -15.00
CA VAL A 46 -9.83 -12.68 -15.83
C VAL A 46 -10.08 -12.98 -17.31
N LEU A 47 -9.67 -14.17 -17.80
CA LEU A 47 -9.88 -14.61 -19.19
C LEU A 47 -11.37 -14.75 -19.56
N GLU A 48 -12.24 -15.19 -18.63
CA GLU A 48 -13.70 -15.17 -18.84
C GLU A 48 -14.20 -13.75 -19.11
N SER A 49 -13.76 -12.77 -18.31
CA SER A 49 -14.12 -11.36 -18.50
C SER A 49 -13.62 -10.83 -19.85
N VAL A 50 -12.35 -11.07 -20.20
CA VAL A 50 -11.77 -10.60 -21.46
C VAL A 50 -12.50 -11.24 -22.65
N LEU A 51 -12.78 -12.54 -22.58
CA LEU A 51 -13.55 -13.26 -23.61
C LEU A 51 -14.96 -12.68 -23.78
N ARG A 52 -15.72 -12.56 -22.69
CA ARG A 52 -17.15 -12.14 -22.68
C ARG A 52 -17.38 -10.69 -23.11
N ASN A 53 -16.40 -9.81 -22.90
CA ASN A 53 -16.51 -8.37 -23.16
C ASN A 53 -15.78 -7.94 -24.44
N TYR A 54 -15.42 -8.89 -25.32
CA TYR A 54 -14.92 -8.63 -26.65
C TYR A 54 -15.85 -7.70 -27.45
N ASP A 55 -15.34 -6.53 -27.82
CA ASP A 55 -16.05 -5.52 -28.63
C ASP A 55 -15.30 -5.15 -29.92
N GLY A 56 -14.09 -5.71 -30.13
CA GLY A 56 -13.21 -5.41 -31.26
C GLY A 56 -12.60 -4.00 -31.22
N LYS A 57 -12.63 -3.33 -30.06
CA LYS A 57 -12.13 -1.96 -29.88
C LYS A 57 -11.37 -1.78 -28.57
N LYS A 58 -12.07 -1.82 -27.43
CA LYS A 58 -11.46 -1.80 -26.09
C LYS A 58 -10.91 -3.18 -25.73
N ILE A 59 -11.55 -4.24 -26.22
CA ILE A 59 -11.13 -5.63 -26.06
C ILE A 59 -11.15 -6.32 -27.43
N THR A 60 -9.96 -6.65 -27.93
CA THR A 60 -9.73 -7.28 -29.23
C THR A 60 -9.52 -8.79 -29.08
N ALA A 61 -9.23 -9.50 -30.19
CA ALA A 61 -8.98 -10.94 -30.15
C ALA A 61 -7.58 -11.26 -29.58
N GLU A 62 -6.64 -10.34 -29.78
CA GLU A 62 -5.26 -10.40 -29.35
C GLU A 62 -5.18 -10.45 -27.81
N HIS A 63 -5.95 -9.63 -27.09
CA HIS A 63 -6.02 -9.66 -25.62
C HIS A 63 -6.50 -11.03 -25.08
N ILE A 64 -7.46 -11.68 -25.77
CA ILE A 64 -7.92 -13.03 -25.42
C ILE A 64 -6.77 -14.03 -25.66
N GLN A 65 -6.09 -13.93 -26.80
CA GLN A 65 -5.00 -14.82 -27.16
C GLN A 65 -3.80 -14.68 -26.20
N GLN A 66 -3.34 -13.45 -25.91
CA GLN A 66 -2.26 -13.14 -24.98
C GLN A 66 -2.51 -13.78 -23.61
N LEU A 67 -3.70 -13.53 -23.03
CA LEU A 67 -4.03 -14.05 -21.70
C LEU A 67 -4.27 -15.56 -21.67
N ALA A 68 -4.85 -16.14 -22.73
CA ALA A 68 -4.96 -17.59 -22.87
C ALA A 68 -3.59 -18.28 -22.99
N HIS A 69 -2.59 -17.59 -23.55
CA HIS A 69 -1.22 -18.08 -23.68
C HIS A 69 -0.32 -17.75 -22.48
N TRP A 70 -0.84 -17.19 -21.39
CA TRP A 70 -0.08 -16.85 -20.18
C TRP A 70 0.88 -17.97 -19.76
N GLN A 71 2.14 -17.63 -19.48
CA GLN A 71 3.16 -18.56 -19.01
C GLN A 71 3.74 -18.13 -17.65
N PRO A 72 4.12 -19.08 -16.79
CA PRO A 72 4.77 -18.82 -15.49
C PRO A 72 5.93 -17.83 -15.53
N ASN A 73 6.80 -17.94 -16.53
CA ASN A 73 8.09 -17.23 -16.57
C ASN A 73 8.24 -16.32 -17.81
N ALA A 74 7.13 -15.90 -18.44
CA ALA A 74 7.16 -14.92 -19.52
C ALA A 74 7.30 -13.48 -18.99
N ALA A 75 7.89 -12.60 -19.78
CA ALA A 75 8.00 -11.18 -19.46
C ALA A 75 6.60 -10.53 -19.35
N ARG A 76 6.42 -9.62 -18.39
CA ARG A 76 5.13 -8.95 -18.13
C ARG A 76 5.05 -7.63 -18.89
N VAL A 77 4.93 -7.73 -20.21
CA VAL A 77 4.88 -6.59 -21.13
C VAL A 77 3.48 -6.27 -21.64
N ASP A 78 2.55 -7.24 -21.61
CA ASP A 78 1.19 -7.09 -22.10
C ASP A 78 0.22 -6.60 -21.01
N GLU A 79 -0.55 -5.56 -21.30
CA GLU A 79 -1.68 -5.11 -20.47
C GLU A 79 -2.99 -5.85 -20.79
N ILE A 80 -3.81 -6.05 -19.76
CA ILE A 80 -5.09 -6.76 -19.84
C ILE A 80 -6.25 -5.81 -19.51
N PRO A 81 -7.23 -5.62 -20.41
CA PRO A 81 -8.46 -4.87 -20.13
C PRO A 81 -9.49 -5.73 -19.40
N PHE A 82 -9.65 -5.53 -18.09
CA PHE A 82 -10.57 -6.30 -17.25
C PHE A 82 -11.87 -5.53 -16.94
N VAL A 83 -13.02 -6.13 -17.27
CA VAL A 83 -14.34 -5.52 -17.06
C VAL A 83 -15.02 -6.23 -15.89
N VAL A 84 -15.04 -5.55 -14.75
CA VAL A 84 -15.65 -6.04 -13.51
C VAL A 84 -17.16 -6.23 -13.61
N SER A 85 -17.71 -7.10 -12.77
CA SER A 85 -19.16 -7.32 -12.67
C SER A 85 -19.89 -6.23 -11.89
N ARG A 86 -19.21 -5.59 -10.92
CA ARG A 86 -19.73 -4.55 -10.00
C ARG A 86 -18.58 -3.73 -9.39
N VAL A 87 -18.91 -2.66 -8.67
CA VAL A 87 -17.97 -1.83 -7.90
C VAL A 87 -18.48 -1.68 -6.45
N VAL A 88 -17.56 -1.65 -5.47
CA VAL A 88 -17.89 -1.44 -4.04
C VAL A 88 -17.16 -0.22 -3.50
N LEU A 89 -17.88 0.65 -2.77
CA LEU A 89 -17.38 1.92 -2.26
C LEU A 89 -17.49 2.00 -0.72
N GLN A 90 -16.70 2.88 -0.13
CA GLN A 90 -16.84 3.32 1.27
C GLN A 90 -16.96 4.86 1.34
N ASP A 91 -17.51 5.42 2.42
CA ASP A 91 -17.99 6.81 2.41
C ASP A 91 -16.92 7.90 2.22
N PHE A 92 -15.64 7.66 2.55
CA PHE A 92 -14.55 8.62 2.28
C PHE A 92 -14.13 8.65 0.80
N THR A 93 -14.53 7.69 -0.02
CA THR A 93 -14.18 7.62 -1.46
C THR A 93 -15.39 7.59 -2.37
N GLY A 94 -16.54 7.12 -1.89
CA GLY A 94 -17.81 7.15 -2.62
C GLY A 94 -18.49 8.52 -2.61
N VAL A 95 -18.27 9.37 -1.59
CA VAL A 95 -18.78 10.75 -1.58
C VAL A 95 -18.19 11.63 -2.70
N PRO A 96 -16.86 11.71 -2.93
CA PRO A 96 -16.34 12.46 -4.08
C PRO A 96 -16.83 11.88 -5.42
N LEU A 97 -16.82 10.55 -5.57
CA LEU A 97 -17.28 9.88 -6.80
C LEU A 97 -18.76 10.18 -7.10
N LEU A 98 -19.62 10.17 -6.09
CA LEU A 98 -21.02 10.58 -6.25
C LEU A 98 -21.15 12.08 -6.60
N ALA A 99 -20.23 12.94 -6.14
CA ALA A 99 -20.18 14.36 -6.51
C ALA A 99 -19.74 14.57 -7.96
N ASP A 100 -18.84 13.73 -8.49
CA ASP A 100 -18.43 13.75 -9.89
C ASP A 100 -19.58 13.28 -10.81
N LEU A 101 -20.25 12.17 -10.48
CA LEU A 101 -21.46 11.72 -11.17
C LEU A 101 -22.60 12.76 -11.11
N ALA A 102 -22.76 13.46 -9.98
CA ALA A 102 -23.72 14.55 -9.85
C ALA A 102 -23.37 15.72 -10.78
N ALA A 103 -22.11 16.13 -10.83
CA ALA A 103 -21.66 17.20 -11.72
C ALA A 103 -21.83 16.83 -13.20
N MET A 104 -21.50 15.59 -13.60
CA MET A 104 -21.79 15.07 -14.94
C MET A 104 -23.28 15.18 -15.31
N ARG A 105 -24.19 14.95 -14.34
CA ARG A 105 -25.63 15.14 -14.55
C ARG A 105 -26.04 16.60 -14.68
N ASN A 106 -25.48 17.51 -13.89
CA ASN A 106 -25.72 18.95 -14.04
C ASN A 106 -25.22 19.47 -15.39
N GLU A 107 -24.10 18.96 -15.92
CA GLU A 107 -23.63 19.34 -17.27
C GLU A 107 -24.49 18.74 -18.39
N ALA A 108 -24.94 17.48 -18.25
CA ALA A 108 -25.91 16.90 -19.18
C ALA A 108 -27.19 17.75 -19.26
N GLU A 109 -27.71 18.22 -18.12
CA GLU A 109 -28.86 19.11 -18.03
C GLU A 109 -28.60 20.48 -18.69
N LYS A 110 -27.48 21.14 -18.38
CA LYS A 110 -27.06 22.41 -19.01
C LYS A 110 -26.93 22.29 -20.54
N MET A 111 -26.57 21.12 -21.03
CA MET A 111 -26.46 20.81 -22.47
C MET A 111 -27.78 20.31 -23.09
N ASN A 112 -28.89 20.31 -22.35
CA ASN A 112 -30.22 19.87 -22.77
C ASN A 112 -30.33 18.36 -23.09
N HIS A 113 -29.43 17.54 -22.54
CA HIS A 113 -29.56 16.07 -22.53
C HIS A 113 -30.30 15.60 -21.27
N ASN A 114 -30.87 14.39 -21.32
CA ASN A 114 -31.51 13.76 -20.16
C ASN A 114 -30.46 13.36 -19.10
N PRO A 115 -30.49 13.87 -17.85
CA PRO A 115 -29.51 13.52 -16.83
C PRO A 115 -29.42 12.02 -16.51
N LYS A 116 -30.50 11.25 -16.67
CA LYS A 116 -30.51 9.79 -16.51
C LYS A 116 -29.68 9.02 -17.56
N ILE A 117 -29.07 9.69 -18.54
CA ILE A 117 -28.02 9.09 -19.40
C ILE A 117 -26.74 8.82 -18.59
N ILE A 118 -26.50 9.58 -17.52
CA ILE A 118 -25.37 9.36 -16.60
C ILE A 118 -25.85 8.41 -15.49
N GLU A 119 -25.44 7.15 -15.60
CA GLU A 119 -25.83 6.05 -14.71
C GLU A 119 -24.71 4.99 -14.70
N PRO A 120 -24.32 4.42 -13.56
CA PRO A 120 -23.36 3.31 -13.53
C PRO A 120 -23.87 2.08 -14.31
N LEU A 121 -23.02 1.56 -15.20
CA LEU A 121 -23.32 0.47 -16.14
C LEU A 121 -23.13 -0.94 -15.54
N VAL A 122 -22.62 -1.00 -14.31
CA VAL A 122 -22.55 -2.15 -13.40
C VAL A 122 -23.03 -1.71 -12.01
N PRO A 123 -23.50 -2.62 -11.14
CA PRO A 123 -23.97 -2.26 -9.80
C PRO A 123 -22.89 -1.57 -8.96
N VAL A 124 -23.31 -0.58 -8.17
CA VAL A 124 -22.42 0.16 -7.25
C VAL A 124 -23.01 0.13 -5.85
N ASP A 125 -22.32 -0.55 -4.93
CA ASP A 125 -22.74 -0.64 -3.53
C ASP A 125 -21.78 0.16 -2.64
N LEU A 126 -22.24 1.27 -2.06
CA LEU A 126 -21.52 2.08 -1.08
C LEU A 126 -21.89 1.64 0.34
N VAL A 127 -20.91 1.42 1.22
CA VAL A 127 -21.14 1.17 2.65
C VAL A 127 -20.61 2.35 3.46
N VAL A 128 -21.36 2.79 4.48
CA VAL A 128 -20.97 3.91 5.34
C VAL A 128 -20.41 3.40 6.67
N ASP A 129 -19.09 3.41 6.78
CA ASP A 129 -18.34 2.74 7.85
C ASP A 129 -17.04 3.46 8.25
N HIS A 130 -16.57 4.45 7.49
CA HIS A 130 -15.38 5.26 7.78
C HIS A 130 -15.70 6.55 8.55
N SER A 131 -16.98 6.90 8.74
CA SER A 131 -17.41 8.12 9.43
C SER A 131 -17.50 8.02 10.96
N VAL A 132 -17.74 6.82 11.52
CA VAL A 132 -17.95 6.63 12.96
C VAL A 132 -16.63 6.68 13.74
N MET A 133 -16.66 7.26 14.94
CA MET A 133 -15.53 7.38 15.85
C MET A 133 -15.89 6.81 17.23
N VAL A 134 -14.87 6.37 17.99
CA VAL A 134 -15.04 5.84 19.35
C VAL A 134 -14.89 6.97 20.38
N ASP A 135 -15.84 7.91 20.37
CA ASP A 135 -15.88 9.02 21.32
C ASP A 135 -16.20 8.52 22.74
N GLN A 136 -17.29 7.77 22.91
CA GLN A 136 -17.59 7.00 24.10
C GLN A 136 -17.19 5.52 23.92
N TYR A 137 -16.74 4.91 25.01
CA TYR A 137 -16.25 3.54 25.12
C TYR A 137 -16.60 2.96 26.51
N ALA A 138 -16.35 1.66 26.73
CA ALA A 138 -16.57 0.96 28.01
C ALA A 138 -17.91 1.31 28.72
N SER A 139 -18.99 1.48 27.95
CA SER A 139 -20.30 1.88 28.43
C SER A 139 -21.42 1.26 27.59
N PRO A 140 -22.55 0.83 28.18
CA PRO A 140 -23.72 0.34 27.44
C PRO A 140 -24.39 1.44 26.58
N THR A 141 -24.09 2.73 26.80
CA THR A 141 -24.58 3.82 25.94
C THR A 141 -23.66 4.13 24.75
N ALA A 142 -22.46 3.55 24.68
CA ALA A 142 -21.41 3.94 23.74
C ALA A 142 -21.88 3.90 22.27
N LEU A 143 -22.49 2.79 21.84
CA LEU A 143 -23.10 2.69 20.51
C LEU A 143 -24.08 3.83 20.22
N ARG A 144 -24.98 4.18 21.16
CA ARG A 144 -25.95 5.24 20.90
C ARG A 144 -25.28 6.60 20.76
N HIS A 145 -24.38 6.93 21.67
CA HIS A 145 -23.71 8.23 21.70
C HIS A 145 -22.80 8.44 20.48
N ASN A 146 -22.01 7.42 20.11
CA ASN A 146 -21.13 7.48 18.94
C ASN A 146 -21.92 7.62 17.64
N MET A 147 -23.06 6.92 17.51
CA MET A 147 -23.94 7.07 16.36
C MET A 147 -24.62 8.46 16.33
N GLU A 148 -25.00 9.03 17.49
CA GLU A 148 -25.57 10.39 17.53
C GLU A 148 -24.54 11.46 17.11
N LEU A 149 -23.29 11.38 17.61
CA LEU A 149 -22.19 12.24 17.17
C LEU A 149 -21.80 12.02 15.71
N GLU A 150 -21.81 10.77 15.21
CA GLU A 150 -21.59 10.48 13.80
C GLU A 150 -22.64 11.17 12.93
N PHE A 151 -23.92 11.04 13.27
CA PHE A 151 -25.01 11.66 12.52
C PHE A 151 -25.01 13.19 12.60
N GLU A 152 -24.63 13.78 13.74
CA GLU A 152 -24.42 15.23 13.86
C GLU A 152 -23.29 15.70 12.93
N ARG A 153 -22.10 15.08 13.04
CA ARG A 153 -20.89 15.45 12.28
C ARG A 153 -21.01 15.22 10.77
N ASN A 154 -21.83 14.28 10.33
CA ASN A 154 -21.90 13.83 8.94
C ASN A 154 -23.25 14.05 8.24
N ASN A 155 -24.25 14.67 8.89
CA ASN A 155 -25.61 14.84 8.36
C ASN A 155 -25.65 15.32 6.89
N GLU A 156 -24.84 16.31 6.51
CA GLU A 156 -24.83 16.82 5.12
C GLU A 156 -24.30 15.79 4.10
N ARG A 157 -23.27 15.02 4.46
CA ARG A 157 -22.77 13.89 3.65
C ARG A 157 -23.86 12.82 3.48
N TYR A 158 -24.67 12.61 4.51
CA TYR A 158 -25.77 11.63 4.50
C TYR A 158 -26.98 12.10 3.70
N GLN A 159 -27.32 13.40 3.74
CA GLN A 159 -28.31 14.02 2.85
C GLN A 159 -27.89 13.82 1.38
N PHE A 160 -26.61 14.03 1.06
CA PHE A 160 -26.10 13.84 -0.30
C PHE A 160 -26.13 12.37 -0.75
N MET A 161 -25.69 11.43 0.10
CA MET A 161 -25.77 10.01 -0.22
C MET A 161 -27.21 9.50 -0.36
N LYS A 162 -28.17 10.04 0.42
CA LYS A 162 -29.61 9.79 0.24
C LYS A 162 -30.14 10.30 -1.10
N TRP A 163 -29.73 11.49 -1.53
CA TRP A 163 -30.04 11.97 -2.88
C TRP A 163 -29.50 11.00 -3.94
N GLY A 164 -28.27 10.50 -3.77
CA GLY A 164 -27.67 9.50 -4.66
C GLY A 164 -28.51 8.23 -4.80
N MET A 165 -28.98 7.64 -3.70
CA MET A 165 -29.89 6.47 -3.69
C MET A 165 -31.21 6.69 -4.43
N GLN A 166 -31.67 7.94 -4.57
CA GLN A 166 -32.90 8.28 -5.29
C GLN A 166 -32.62 8.63 -6.75
N ALA A 167 -31.49 9.28 -7.02
CA ALA A 167 -31.15 9.80 -8.32
C ALA A 167 -30.71 8.70 -9.31
N PHE A 168 -29.97 7.70 -8.83
CA PHE A 168 -29.37 6.63 -9.62
C PHE A 168 -30.07 5.30 -9.34
N ASP A 169 -30.41 4.55 -10.40
CA ASP A 169 -31.13 3.28 -10.30
C ASP A 169 -30.19 2.09 -9.97
N THR A 170 -28.88 2.20 -10.23
CA THR A 170 -27.88 1.14 -9.96
C THR A 170 -26.97 1.40 -8.77
N PHE A 171 -27.06 2.57 -8.14
CA PHE A 171 -26.28 2.99 -6.97
C PHE A 171 -27.05 2.73 -5.66
N LYS A 172 -26.45 2.00 -4.74
CA LYS A 172 -27.03 1.66 -3.44
C LYS A 172 -26.14 2.14 -2.31
N VAL A 173 -26.76 2.48 -1.18
CA VAL A 173 -26.06 2.82 0.05
C VAL A 173 -26.54 1.90 1.17
N VAL A 174 -25.60 1.22 1.82
CA VAL A 174 -25.78 0.58 3.12
C VAL A 174 -25.53 1.67 4.18
N PRO A 175 -26.56 2.07 4.96
CA PRO A 175 -26.47 3.20 5.89
C PRO A 175 -25.44 3.02 7.03
N PRO A 176 -25.12 4.10 7.77
CA PRO A 176 -24.27 4.03 8.96
C PRO A 176 -24.83 3.07 10.01
N GLY A 177 -23.94 2.39 10.74
CA GLY A 177 -24.33 1.50 11.83
C GLY A 177 -24.95 0.16 11.40
N ILE A 178 -24.68 -0.30 10.18
CA ILE A 178 -25.01 -1.65 9.69
C ILE A 178 -23.81 -2.61 9.78
N GLY A 179 -22.63 -2.16 9.32
CA GLY A 179 -21.43 -2.98 9.25
C GLY A 179 -20.31 -2.36 8.40
N ILE A 180 -19.15 -3.02 8.39
CA ILE A 180 -17.95 -2.64 7.63
C ILE A 180 -18.05 -3.20 6.21
N VAL A 181 -17.62 -2.40 5.22
CA VAL A 181 -17.74 -2.63 3.77
C VAL A 181 -17.39 -4.06 3.34
N HIS A 182 -16.28 -4.62 3.81
CA HIS A 182 -15.83 -5.95 3.37
C HIS A 182 -16.57 -7.11 4.04
N GLN A 183 -17.01 -6.94 5.29
CA GLN A 183 -17.83 -7.95 5.97
C GLN A 183 -19.25 -7.94 5.40
N VAL A 184 -19.84 -6.77 5.15
CA VAL A 184 -21.13 -6.63 4.43
C VAL A 184 -21.01 -7.14 2.98
N ASN A 185 -19.86 -6.97 2.33
CA ASN A 185 -19.61 -7.53 1.00
C ASN A 185 -19.64 -9.07 1.03
N LEU A 186 -18.92 -9.70 1.96
CA LEU A 186 -18.89 -11.15 2.13
C LEU A 186 -20.26 -11.71 2.58
N GLU A 187 -20.86 -11.12 3.60
CA GLU A 187 -22.10 -11.58 4.21
C GLU A 187 -23.35 -11.30 3.38
N TYR A 188 -23.36 -10.29 2.49
CA TYR A 188 -24.58 -9.88 1.76
C TYR A 188 -24.41 -9.46 0.30
N LEU A 189 -23.42 -8.64 -0.05
CA LEU A 189 -23.32 -8.12 -1.44
C LEU A 189 -22.86 -9.20 -2.44
N PHE A 190 -22.09 -10.19 -1.96
CA PHE A 190 -21.66 -11.36 -2.74
C PHE A 190 -22.84 -12.18 -3.28
N ARG A 191 -22.85 -12.35 -4.61
CA ARG A 191 -23.81 -13.16 -5.40
C ARG A 191 -23.16 -14.34 -6.13
N GLY A 192 -21.85 -14.31 -6.32
CA GLY A 192 -21.08 -15.39 -6.95
C GLY A 192 -21.24 -15.54 -8.47
N VAL A 193 -22.46 -15.44 -9.00
CA VAL A 193 -22.75 -15.42 -10.45
C VAL A 193 -23.79 -14.33 -10.76
N HIS A 194 -23.48 -13.48 -11.74
CA HIS A 194 -24.37 -12.42 -12.24
C HIS A 194 -24.99 -12.83 -13.58
N VAL A 195 -26.07 -12.13 -13.96
CA VAL A 195 -26.79 -12.36 -15.24
C VAL A 195 -27.01 -11.03 -15.97
N LYS A 196 -26.63 -10.96 -17.24
CA LYS A 196 -26.87 -9.78 -18.11
C LYS A 196 -27.21 -10.27 -19.51
N ASN A 197 -28.35 -9.83 -20.05
CA ASN A 197 -28.87 -10.24 -21.37
C ASN A 197 -28.96 -11.77 -21.57
N GLY A 198 -29.29 -12.53 -20.51
CA GLY A 198 -29.38 -14.00 -20.53
C GLY A 198 -28.06 -14.75 -20.40
N VAL A 199 -26.93 -14.04 -20.39
CA VAL A 199 -25.59 -14.61 -20.18
C VAL A 199 -25.22 -14.53 -18.70
N TYR A 200 -24.71 -15.64 -18.16
CA TYR A 200 -24.25 -15.82 -16.79
C TYR A 200 -22.72 -15.75 -16.75
N TYR A 201 -22.18 -15.10 -15.71
CA TYR A 201 -20.75 -14.85 -15.56
C TYR A 201 -20.37 -14.66 -14.07
N PRO A 202 -19.09 -14.83 -13.66
CA PRO A 202 -18.73 -14.86 -12.25
C PRO A 202 -18.75 -13.46 -11.63
N ASP A 203 -18.90 -13.42 -10.30
CA ASP A 203 -18.70 -12.20 -9.52
C ASP A 203 -17.22 -11.78 -9.56
N THR A 204 -16.99 -10.53 -9.94
CA THR A 204 -15.70 -9.84 -9.99
C THR A 204 -15.90 -8.36 -9.67
N LEU A 205 -14.97 -7.74 -8.93
CA LEU A 205 -15.10 -6.33 -8.59
C LEU A 205 -13.76 -5.63 -8.41
N VAL A 206 -13.80 -4.32 -8.46
CA VAL A 206 -12.82 -3.46 -7.81
C VAL A 206 -13.53 -2.61 -6.76
N GLY A 207 -12.81 -2.14 -5.75
CA GLY A 207 -13.38 -1.28 -4.72
C GLY A 207 -12.43 -0.19 -4.25
N THR A 208 -12.98 0.87 -3.68
CA THR A 208 -12.19 2.05 -3.25
C THR A 208 -11.66 1.93 -1.82
N ASP A 209 -11.32 0.72 -1.41
CA ASP A 209 -10.50 0.40 -0.23
C ASP A 209 -9.53 -0.73 -0.57
N SER A 210 -8.34 -0.72 0.03
CA SER A 210 -7.29 -1.70 -0.27
C SER A 210 -7.69 -3.15 0.03
N HIS A 211 -8.49 -3.38 1.08
CA HIS A 211 -8.79 -4.72 1.58
C HIS A 211 -10.04 -5.34 0.93
N THR A 212 -10.50 -4.79 -0.21
CA THR A 212 -11.53 -5.42 -1.08
C THR A 212 -11.13 -6.86 -1.45
N THR A 213 -9.83 -7.17 -1.45
CA THR A 213 -9.25 -8.52 -1.57
C THR A 213 -9.79 -9.53 -0.56
N MET A 214 -10.37 -9.11 0.57
CA MET A 214 -11.07 -10.01 1.51
C MET A 214 -12.12 -10.90 0.83
N ILE A 215 -12.73 -10.42 -0.26
CA ILE A 215 -13.71 -11.19 -1.06
C ILE A 215 -13.09 -12.37 -1.82
N ASN A 216 -11.76 -12.41 -2.02
CA ASN A 216 -11.11 -13.49 -2.74
C ASN A 216 -11.18 -14.83 -1.99
N GLY A 217 -11.52 -14.83 -0.69
CA GLY A 217 -11.81 -16.02 0.10
C GLY A 217 -13.03 -16.85 -0.37
N VAL A 218 -13.87 -16.28 -1.24
CA VAL A 218 -15.01 -16.96 -1.90
C VAL A 218 -14.83 -17.10 -3.43
N GLY A 219 -13.59 -17.08 -3.94
CA GLY A 219 -13.30 -17.30 -5.36
C GLY A 219 -13.65 -16.16 -6.30
N VAL A 220 -13.84 -14.96 -5.74
CA VAL A 220 -14.07 -13.71 -6.49
C VAL A 220 -12.73 -13.04 -6.81
N VAL A 221 -12.47 -12.78 -8.09
CA VAL A 221 -11.33 -11.93 -8.50
C VAL A 221 -11.67 -10.47 -8.25
N GLY A 222 -10.88 -9.80 -7.41
CA GLY A 222 -11.07 -8.38 -7.12
C GLY A 222 -10.11 -7.80 -6.08
N TRP A 223 -9.88 -6.49 -6.16
CA TRP A 223 -8.86 -5.79 -5.39
C TRP A 223 -9.18 -4.30 -5.18
N GLY A 224 -8.38 -3.62 -4.37
CA GLY A 224 -8.51 -2.19 -4.10
C GLY A 224 -7.92 -1.31 -5.21
N VAL A 225 -8.64 -0.27 -5.60
CA VAL A 225 -8.28 0.68 -6.68
C VAL A 225 -8.50 2.14 -6.27
N GLY A 226 -8.09 3.09 -7.10
CA GLY A 226 -8.41 4.51 -6.93
C GLY A 226 -9.87 4.84 -7.21
N GLY A 227 -10.34 5.97 -6.67
CA GLY A 227 -11.68 6.49 -6.98
C GLY A 227 -11.89 6.69 -8.48
N ILE A 228 -10.88 7.18 -9.19
CA ILE A 228 -10.91 7.40 -10.65
C ILE A 228 -10.93 6.07 -11.42
N GLU A 229 -10.14 5.06 -10.99
CA GLU A 229 -10.18 3.70 -11.56
C GLU A 229 -11.56 3.02 -11.32
N ALA A 230 -12.16 3.21 -10.14
CA ALA A 230 -13.49 2.69 -9.81
C ALA A 230 -14.61 3.41 -10.57
N GLU A 231 -14.47 4.71 -10.81
CA GLU A 231 -15.39 5.53 -11.60
C GLU A 231 -15.34 5.13 -13.09
N ALA A 232 -14.13 4.91 -13.62
CA ALA A 232 -13.91 4.33 -14.94
C ALA A 232 -14.62 2.96 -15.09
N ALA A 233 -14.41 2.08 -14.12
CA ALA A 233 -14.99 0.75 -14.07
C ALA A 233 -16.51 0.78 -14.01
N MET A 234 -17.11 1.60 -13.14
CA MET A 234 -18.57 1.67 -13.02
C MET A 234 -19.24 2.29 -14.25
N LEU A 235 -18.55 3.19 -14.96
CA LEU A 235 -19.00 3.76 -16.22
C LEU A 235 -18.57 2.93 -17.46
N GLY A 236 -18.14 1.68 -17.24
CA GLY A 236 -17.96 0.68 -18.28
C GLY A 236 -16.66 0.74 -19.08
N GLN A 237 -15.64 1.44 -18.60
CA GLN A 237 -14.27 1.23 -19.10
C GLN A 237 -13.63 0.02 -18.42
N PRO A 238 -12.75 -0.73 -19.12
CA PRO A 238 -11.95 -1.75 -18.45
C PRO A 238 -10.97 -1.12 -17.45
N VAL A 239 -10.66 -1.86 -16.39
CA VAL A 239 -9.49 -1.63 -15.54
C VAL A 239 -8.29 -2.26 -16.24
N TYR A 240 -7.29 -1.46 -16.58
CA TYR A 240 -6.07 -1.92 -17.26
C TYR A 240 -4.98 -2.23 -16.23
N PHE A 241 -4.33 -3.38 -16.37
CA PHE A 241 -3.16 -3.76 -15.57
C PHE A 241 -2.25 -4.69 -16.37
N LEU A 242 -0.95 -4.65 -16.08
CA LEU A 242 0.02 -5.61 -16.64
C LEU A 242 -0.35 -7.03 -16.24
N THR A 243 -0.21 -7.96 -17.18
CA THR A 243 -0.35 -9.40 -16.97
C THR A 243 0.49 -9.83 -15.76
N PRO A 244 -0.09 -10.39 -14.68
CA PRO A 244 0.63 -10.59 -13.44
C PRO A 244 1.38 -11.93 -13.42
N ASP A 245 2.44 -11.98 -12.62
CA ASP A 245 2.91 -13.26 -12.04
C ASP A 245 1.85 -13.81 -11.09
N VAL A 246 1.76 -15.14 -11.00
CA VAL A 246 0.94 -15.81 -9.97
C VAL A 246 1.81 -16.69 -9.09
N VAL A 247 1.84 -16.36 -7.80
CA VAL A 247 2.54 -17.10 -6.75
C VAL A 247 1.57 -18.12 -6.16
N GLY A 248 1.79 -19.40 -6.44
CA GLY A 248 1.03 -20.50 -5.87
C GLY A 248 1.52 -20.80 -4.45
N VAL A 249 0.62 -20.76 -3.46
CA VAL A 249 0.91 -21.14 -2.08
C VAL A 249 0.19 -22.45 -1.77
N GLU A 250 0.96 -23.52 -1.64
CA GLU A 250 0.46 -24.83 -1.24
C GLU A 250 0.37 -24.91 0.29
N LEU A 251 -0.85 -25.05 0.80
CA LEU A 251 -1.10 -25.32 2.22
C LEU A 251 -1.28 -26.83 2.41
N SER A 252 -0.57 -27.42 3.38
CA SER A 252 -0.68 -28.84 3.76
C SER A 252 -1.13 -29.00 5.22
N ASN A 253 -1.62 -30.19 5.58
CA ASN A 253 -2.20 -30.49 6.89
C ASN A 253 -3.35 -29.54 7.28
N SER A 254 -3.61 -29.37 8.59
CA SER A 254 -4.63 -28.47 9.15
C SER A 254 -4.03 -27.64 10.29
N LEU A 255 -4.70 -26.56 10.71
CA LEU A 255 -4.32 -25.83 11.92
C LEU A 255 -4.45 -26.72 13.18
N LEU A 256 -3.61 -26.47 14.17
CA LEU A 256 -3.68 -27.12 15.49
C LEU A 256 -4.73 -26.46 16.39
N ASP A 257 -5.23 -27.18 17.39
CA ASP A 257 -6.16 -26.62 18.37
C ASP A 257 -5.52 -25.43 19.12
N GLY A 258 -6.34 -24.44 19.45
CA GLY A 258 -5.92 -23.18 20.03
C GLY A 258 -5.25 -22.17 19.07
N VAL A 259 -4.88 -22.57 17.84
CA VAL A 259 -4.30 -21.66 16.83
C VAL A 259 -5.41 -21.00 16.00
N THR A 260 -5.29 -19.69 15.74
CA THR A 260 -6.34 -18.90 15.07
C THR A 260 -6.02 -18.60 13.60
N ALA A 261 -7.05 -18.22 12.83
CA ALA A 261 -6.88 -17.68 11.49
C ALA A 261 -6.02 -16.39 11.47
N THR A 262 -5.98 -15.63 12.57
CA THR A 262 -5.13 -14.45 12.71
C THR A 262 -3.65 -14.85 12.73
N ASP A 263 -3.29 -15.91 13.47
CA ASP A 263 -1.91 -16.43 13.54
C ASP A 263 -1.42 -16.92 12.18
N LEU A 264 -2.31 -17.59 11.43
CA LEU A 264 -2.05 -18.05 10.07
C LEU A 264 -1.80 -16.87 9.12
N VAL A 265 -2.65 -15.82 9.12
CA VAL A 265 -2.43 -14.68 8.21
C VAL A 265 -1.20 -13.85 8.59
N LEU A 266 -0.87 -13.68 9.87
CA LEU A 266 0.37 -13.01 10.27
C LEU A 266 1.60 -13.80 9.79
N THR A 267 1.56 -15.14 9.89
CA THR A 267 2.63 -16.02 9.39
C THR A 267 2.76 -15.96 7.86
N ILE A 268 1.63 -15.98 7.14
CA ILE A 268 1.58 -15.78 5.69
C ILE A 268 2.08 -14.38 5.30
N THR A 269 1.81 -13.35 6.10
CA THR A 269 2.23 -11.97 5.84
C THR A 269 3.74 -11.80 5.99
N GLU A 270 4.35 -12.38 7.02
CA GLU A 270 5.81 -12.46 7.17
C GLU A 270 6.46 -13.17 5.95
N MET A 271 5.92 -14.34 5.58
CA MET A 271 6.41 -15.15 4.46
C MET A 271 6.32 -14.39 3.14
N LEU A 272 5.13 -13.89 2.76
CA LEU A 272 4.92 -13.27 1.45
C LEU A 272 5.61 -11.90 1.31
N ARG A 273 5.92 -11.19 2.42
CA ARG A 273 6.83 -10.04 2.39
C ARG A 273 8.27 -10.43 2.13
N ARG A 274 8.75 -11.55 2.68
CA ARG A 274 10.09 -12.10 2.40
C ARG A 274 10.24 -12.49 0.93
N GLU A 275 9.18 -13.07 0.35
CA GLU A 275 9.08 -13.44 -1.07
C GLU A 275 8.75 -12.28 -2.03
N LYS A 276 8.60 -11.05 -1.51
CA LYS A 276 8.45 -9.80 -2.28
C LYS A 276 7.36 -9.86 -3.36
N VAL A 277 6.16 -10.33 -3.02
CA VAL A 277 5.04 -10.55 -3.96
C VAL A 277 4.34 -9.27 -4.48
N VAL A 278 5.04 -8.14 -4.52
CA VAL A 278 4.46 -6.83 -4.88
C VAL A 278 3.99 -6.82 -6.34
N GLY A 279 2.74 -6.42 -6.55
CA GLY A 279 2.09 -6.39 -7.87
C GLY A 279 1.72 -7.76 -8.45
N LYS A 280 2.05 -8.86 -7.76
CA LYS A 280 1.74 -10.23 -8.16
C LYS A 280 0.34 -10.63 -7.68
N PHE A 281 -0.24 -11.64 -8.30
CA PHE A 281 -1.35 -12.40 -7.71
C PHE A 281 -0.76 -13.48 -6.79
N VAL A 282 -1.44 -13.76 -5.68
CA VAL A 282 -1.19 -14.95 -4.85
C VAL A 282 -2.41 -15.86 -4.98
N GLU A 283 -2.20 -17.16 -5.15
CA GLU A 283 -3.26 -18.17 -5.29
C GLU A 283 -3.00 -19.34 -4.34
N PHE A 284 -3.93 -19.58 -3.42
CA PHE A 284 -3.82 -20.61 -2.39
C PHE A 284 -4.43 -21.93 -2.90
N PHE A 285 -3.70 -23.03 -2.70
CA PHE A 285 -4.10 -24.37 -3.16
C PHE A 285 -3.63 -25.48 -2.21
N GLY A 286 -3.88 -26.75 -2.54
CA GLY A 286 -3.52 -27.89 -1.71
C GLY A 286 -4.57 -28.27 -0.65
N GLU A 287 -4.30 -29.36 0.07
CA GLU A 287 -5.24 -29.96 1.03
C GLU A 287 -5.58 -29.05 2.21
N GLY A 288 -4.60 -28.29 2.71
CA GLY A 288 -4.81 -27.37 3.83
C GLY A 288 -5.74 -26.22 3.45
N THR A 289 -5.65 -25.75 2.21
CA THR A 289 -6.56 -24.74 1.66
C THR A 289 -8.01 -25.23 1.60
N ALA A 290 -8.21 -26.52 1.29
CA ALA A 290 -9.53 -27.17 1.34
C ALA A 290 -10.03 -27.40 2.79
N SER A 291 -9.13 -27.48 3.79
CA SER A 291 -9.52 -27.60 5.20
C SER A 291 -10.13 -26.32 5.78
N LEU A 292 -9.56 -25.15 5.42
CA LEU A 292 -9.94 -23.83 5.96
C LEU A 292 -11.42 -23.48 5.68
N SER A 293 -12.05 -22.76 6.61
CA SER A 293 -13.37 -22.16 6.38
C SER A 293 -13.26 -20.90 5.53
N VAL A 294 -14.35 -20.50 4.89
CA VAL A 294 -14.42 -19.24 4.11
C VAL A 294 -14.01 -18.03 4.94
N THR A 295 -14.32 -18.00 6.23
CA THR A 295 -13.96 -16.88 7.10
C THR A 295 -12.46 -16.84 7.42
N ASP A 296 -11.78 -17.98 7.45
CA ASP A 296 -10.31 -18.02 7.61
C ASP A 296 -9.63 -17.60 6.30
N ARG A 297 -10.15 -18.06 5.15
CA ARG A 297 -9.71 -17.64 3.82
C ARG A 297 -9.88 -16.13 3.62
N ALA A 298 -11.01 -15.57 4.07
CA ALA A 298 -11.29 -14.13 4.03
C ALA A 298 -10.32 -13.34 4.92
N THR A 299 -10.00 -13.83 6.14
CA THR A 299 -8.95 -13.25 7.00
C THR A 299 -7.59 -13.21 6.28
N ILE A 300 -7.20 -14.27 5.57
CA ILE A 300 -5.94 -14.34 4.80
C ILE A 300 -5.95 -13.40 3.58
N ALA A 301 -7.06 -13.36 2.84
CA ALA A 301 -7.21 -12.55 1.64
C ALA A 301 -7.33 -11.04 1.95
N ASN A 302 -7.87 -10.68 3.12
CA ASN A 302 -7.97 -9.29 3.60
C ASN A 302 -6.61 -8.60 3.67
N MET A 303 -5.57 -9.32 4.11
CA MET A 303 -4.21 -8.78 4.30
C MET A 303 -3.33 -8.82 3.03
N ALA A 304 -3.91 -9.04 1.84
CA ALA A 304 -3.15 -9.00 0.59
C ALA A 304 -2.35 -7.68 0.38
N PRO A 305 -2.89 -6.48 0.67
CA PRO A 305 -2.10 -5.25 0.64
C PRO A 305 -0.96 -5.24 1.67
N GLU A 306 -1.15 -5.89 2.82
CA GLU A 306 -0.22 -5.96 3.94
C GLU A 306 0.96 -6.91 3.66
N TYR A 307 0.80 -7.92 2.79
CA TYR A 307 1.92 -8.61 2.13
C TYR A 307 2.32 -8.04 0.75
N GLY A 308 1.53 -7.13 0.19
CA GLY A 308 1.83 -6.37 -1.04
C GLY A 308 1.32 -7.00 -2.33
N ALA A 309 0.68 -8.17 -2.28
CA ALA A 309 0.03 -8.76 -3.45
C ALA A 309 -1.14 -7.90 -3.91
N THR A 310 -1.43 -7.94 -5.21
CA THR A 310 -2.65 -7.31 -5.75
C THR A 310 -3.91 -7.99 -5.19
N MET A 311 -3.85 -9.31 -4.98
CA MET A 311 -4.93 -10.09 -4.37
C MET A 311 -4.44 -11.45 -3.83
N GLY A 312 -5.20 -12.07 -2.91
CA GLY A 312 -4.89 -13.36 -2.28
C GLY A 312 -6.00 -14.38 -2.48
N PHE A 313 -5.96 -15.12 -3.59
CA PHE A 313 -7.09 -15.83 -4.17
C PHE A 313 -7.29 -17.26 -3.65
N PHE A 314 -8.54 -17.62 -3.35
CA PHE A 314 -8.96 -18.96 -2.94
C PHE A 314 -10.03 -19.51 -3.91
N PRO A 315 -9.79 -20.63 -4.63
CA PRO A 315 -10.76 -21.23 -5.55
C PRO A 315 -12.11 -21.60 -4.91
N VAL A 316 -13.17 -21.57 -5.73
CA VAL A 316 -14.54 -21.94 -5.32
C VAL A 316 -14.64 -23.44 -5.03
N ASP A 317 -15.19 -23.82 -3.89
CA ASP A 317 -15.36 -25.22 -3.48
C ASP A 317 -16.63 -25.44 -2.62
N ASP A 318 -16.73 -26.63 -2.00
CA ASP A 318 -17.84 -26.96 -1.10
C ASP A 318 -17.88 -26.09 0.16
N LYS A 319 -16.76 -25.53 0.63
CA LYS A 319 -16.74 -24.56 1.75
C LYS A 319 -17.37 -23.24 1.31
N THR A 320 -17.13 -22.79 0.07
CA THR A 320 -17.81 -21.61 -0.51
C THR A 320 -19.32 -21.80 -0.57
N VAL A 321 -19.77 -22.97 -1.02
CA VAL A 321 -21.20 -23.33 -1.13
C VAL A 321 -21.88 -23.45 0.25
N ASP A 322 -21.21 -24.07 1.23
CA ASP A 322 -21.65 -24.14 2.62
C ASP A 322 -21.80 -22.76 3.26
N TYR A 323 -20.85 -21.84 3.02
CA TYR A 323 -20.93 -20.46 3.52
C TYR A 323 -22.11 -19.68 2.91
N MET A 324 -22.41 -19.84 1.61
CA MET A 324 -23.60 -19.20 1.00
C MET A 324 -24.90 -19.71 1.63
N SER A 325 -24.99 -21.01 1.94
CA SER A 325 -26.13 -21.61 2.66
C SER A 325 -26.27 -21.01 4.07
N LYS A 326 -25.18 -20.99 4.84
CA LYS A 326 -25.14 -20.46 6.22
C LYS A 326 -25.43 -18.96 6.31
N THR A 327 -25.10 -18.19 5.27
CA THR A 327 -25.42 -16.76 5.14
C THR A 327 -26.78 -16.48 4.48
N GLY A 328 -27.64 -17.50 4.37
CA GLY A 328 -29.04 -17.34 3.99
C GLY A 328 -29.30 -16.95 2.53
N ARG A 329 -28.38 -17.26 1.61
CA ARG A 329 -28.61 -17.13 0.16
C ARG A 329 -29.71 -18.05 -0.33
N ASP A 330 -30.28 -17.73 -1.49
CA ASP A 330 -31.36 -18.55 -2.03
C ASP A 330 -30.85 -19.91 -2.54
N VAL A 331 -31.64 -20.97 -2.36
CA VAL A 331 -31.24 -22.33 -2.75
C VAL A 331 -31.00 -22.42 -4.27
N THR A 332 -31.75 -21.64 -5.06
CA THR A 332 -31.58 -21.52 -6.52
C THR A 332 -30.32 -20.75 -6.90
N GLU A 333 -30.00 -19.69 -6.16
CA GLU A 333 -28.76 -18.89 -6.29
C GLU A 333 -27.53 -19.78 -6.05
N ILE A 334 -27.54 -20.53 -4.93
CA ILE A 334 -26.49 -21.48 -4.55
C ILE A 334 -26.34 -22.62 -5.58
N ALA A 335 -27.45 -23.22 -6.02
CA ALA A 335 -27.41 -24.29 -7.02
C ALA A 335 -26.92 -23.79 -8.39
N THR A 336 -27.29 -22.57 -8.79
CA THR A 336 -26.81 -21.93 -10.03
C THR A 336 -25.32 -21.61 -9.94
N PHE A 337 -24.86 -21.08 -8.81
CA PHE A 337 -23.45 -20.82 -8.54
C PHE A 337 -22.60 -22.10 -8.68
N LYS A 338 -22.99 -23.19 -8.00
CA LYS A 338 -22.27 -24.47 -8.10
C LYS A 338 -22.28 -25.02 -9.54
N ALA A 339 -23.43 -25.00 -10.21
CA ALA A 339 -23.54 -25.48 -11.59
C ALA A 339 -22.69 -24.67 -12.59
N TYR A 340 -22.59 -23.34 -12.42
CA TYR A 340 -21.77 -22.48 -13.27
C TYR A 340 -20.27 -22.77 -13.12
N PHE A 341 -19.75 -22.79 -11.88
CA PHE A 341 -18.32 -23.05 -11.64
C PHE A 341 -17.92 -24.48 -12.04
N GLN A 342 -18.84 -25.44 -11.92
CA GLN A 342 -18.66 -26.80 -12.48
C GLN A 342 -18.61 -26.77 -14.02
N ALA A 343 -19.54 -26.06 -14.69
CA ALA A 343 -19.57 -25.97 -16.16
C ALA A 343 -18.36 -25.23 -16.78
N GLN A 344 -17.66 -24.41 -16.00
CA GLN A 344 -16.41 -23.75 -16.39
C GLN A 344 -15.14 -24.57 -16.08
N ASN A 345 -15.23 -25.72 -15.40
CA ASN A 345 -14.09 -26.44 -14.79
C ASN A 345 -13.28 -25.55 -13.83
N LEU A 346 -13.97 -24.79 -12.97
CA LEU A 346 -13.42 -23.88 -11.95
C LEU A 346 -13.89 -24.23 -10.52
N TYR A 347 -14.38 -25.45 -10.29
CA TYR A 347 -14.90 -25.91 -9.00
C TYR A 347 -13.95 -26.92 -8.34
N GLY A 348 -13.53 -26.64 -7.11
CA GLY A 348 -12.57 -27.42 -6.33
C GLY A 348 -11.23 -26.69 -6.16
N VAL A 349 -10.55 -26.97 -5.04
CA VAL A 349 -9.19 -26.48 -4.77
C VAL A 349 -8.18 -27.34 -5.53
N PRO A 350 -7.30 -26.76 -6.37
CA PRO A 350 -6.29 -27.53 -7.11
C PRO A 350 -5.23 -28.17 -6.21
N ARG A 351 -4.58 -29.21 -6.75
CA ARG A 351 -3.45 -29.92 -6.12
C ARG A 351 -2.14 -29.66 -6.86
N ALA A 352 -1.03 -30.01 -6.23
CA ALA A 352 0.31 -29.83 -6.80
C ALA A 352 0.44 -30.50 -8.19
N GLY A 353 0.94 -29.74 -9.17
CA GLY A 353 1.12 -30.17 -10.56
C GLY A 353 -0.10 -30.00 -11.47
N GLU A 354 -1.30 -29.73 -10.94
CA GLU A 354 -2.51 -29.48 -11.76
C GLU A 354 -2.46 -28.09 -12.42
N ILE A 355 -1.84 -27.12 -11.75
CA ILE A 355 -1.69 -25.71 -12.17
C ILE A 355 -0.21 -25.39 -12.41
N ASP A 356 0.08 -24.53 -13.38
CA ASP A 356 1.41 -23.93 -13.59
C ASP A 356 1.44 -22.52 -12.95
N TYR A 357 2.33 -22.30 -11.96
CA TYR A 357 2.52 -21.02 -11.26
C TYR A 357 3.90 -20.41 -11.53
N SER A 358 4.01 -19.08 -11.48
CA SER A 358 5.28 -18.32 -11.59
C SER A 358 6.25 -18.59 -10.45
N THR A 359 5.72 -18.94 -9.27
CA THR A 359 6.50 -19.28 -8.07
C THR A 359 5.65 -20.23 -7.24
N HIS A 360 6.28 -21.23 -6.61
CA HIS A 360 5.60 -22.23 -5.79
C HIS A 360 6.17 -22.20 -4.37
N LEU A 361 5.35 -21.77 -3.43
CA LEU A 361 5.64 -21.74 -2.00
C LEU A 361 4.87 -22.85 -1.27
N LYS A 362 5.38 -23.30 -0.13
CA LYS A 362 4.76 -24.35 0.70
C LYS A 362 4.69 -23.87 2.15
N LEU A 363 3.55 -24.10 2.81
CA LEU A 363 3.36 -23.82 4.23
C LEU A 363 2.59 -24.95 4.92
N ASP A 364 3.19 -25.53 5.94
CA ASP A 364 2.57 -26.56 6.78
C ASP A 364 1.70 -25.89 7.86
N LEU A 365 0.40 -26.17 7.88
CA LEU A 365 -0.52 -25.59 8.86
C LEU A 365 -0.27 -26.10 10.30
N HIS A 366 0.46 -27.19 10.49
CA HIS A 366 0.95 -27.61 11.82
C HIS A 366 2.11 -26.75 12.34
N SER A 367 2.76 -25.94 11.50
CA SER A 367 3.90 -25.08 11.91
C SER A 367 3.49 -23.71 12.47
N ILE A 368 2.19 -23.41 12.46
CA ILE A 368 1.64 -22.12 12.91
C ILE A 368 1.54 -22.12 14.44
N VAL A 369 1.96 -21.00 15.06
CA VAL A 369 1.94 -20.79 16.51
C VAL A 369 1.21 -19.50 16.85
N PRO A 370 0.60 -19.38 18.06
CA PRO A 370 0.01 -18.12 18.53
C PRO A 370 1.00 -16.96 18.44
N SER A 371 0.56 -15.84 17.86
CA SER A 371 1.45 -14.73 17.49
C SER A 371 0.74 -13.38 17.43
N LEU A 372 1.54 -12.32 17.49
CA LEU A 372 1.13 -10.94 17.26
C LEU A 372 2.00 -10.36 16.14
N ALA A 373 1.68 -9.17 15.65
CA ALA A 373 2.60 -8.40 14.80
C ALA A 373 2.69 -6.93 15.23
N GLY A 374 3.90 -6.40 15.33
CA GLY A 374 4.15 -5.06 15.83
C GLY A 374 5.61 -4.81 16.21
N PRO A 375 5.94 -3.65 16.80
CA PRO A 375 5.03 -2.58 17.23
C PRO A 375 4.64 -1.57 16.14
N LYS A 376 5.16 -1.73 14.90
CA LYS A 376 5.09 -0.69 13.86
C LYS A 376 4.68 -1.16 12.46
N ARG A 377 4.71 -2.47 12.15
CA ARG A 377 4.41 -3.00 10.81
C ARG A 377 3.65 -4.35 10.87
N PRO A 378 2.78 -4.68 9.89
CA PRO A 378 1.98 -5.92 9.93
C PRO A 378 2.79 -7.21 9.73
N GLN A 379 3.97 -7.12 9.10
CA GLN A 379 4.87 -8.25 8.88
C GLN A 379 5.90 -8.47 9.99
N ASP A 380 5.95 -7.60 11.01
CA ASP A 380 6.83 -7.74 12.16
C ASP A 380 6.22 -8.77 13.15
N ARG A 381 6.09 -10.03 12.71
CA ARG A 381 5.48 -11.10 13.51
C ARG A 381 6.36 -11.47 14.71
N ILE A 382 5.73 -11.62 15.87
CA ILE A 382 6.33 -12.03 17.13
C ILE A 382 5.53 -13.23 17.65
N ALA A 383 6.18 -14.35 17.96
CA ALA A 383 5.49 -15.48 18.61
C ALA A 383 5.08 -15.07 20.04
N LEU A 384 3.98 -15.61 20.55
CA LEU A 384 3.44 -15.21 21.87
C LEU A 384 4.45 -15.39 23.01
N THR A 385 5.28 -16.44 22.94
CA THR A 385 6.39 -16.75 23.85
C THR A 385 7.49 -15.69 23.86
N ASP A 386 7.65 -14.96 22.76
CA ASP A 386 8.79 -14.10 22.49
C ASP A 386 8.45 -12.62 22.78
N MET A 387 7.20 -12.32 23.15
CA MET A 387 6.64 -10.97 23.31
C MET A 387 7.43 -10.11 24.31
N GLN A 388 7.63 -10.57 25.54
CA GLN A 388 8.39 -9.86 26.57
C GLN A 388 9.82 -9.54 26.11
N THR A 389 10.54 -10.55 25.64
CA THR A 389 11.93 -10.43 25.15
C THR A 389 12.03 -9.47 23.98
N THR A 390 11.13 -9.59 23.00
CA THR A 390 11.12 -8.76 21.79
C THR A 390 10.73 -7.32 22.11
N PHE A 391 9.78 -7.09 23.03
CA PHE A 391 9.39 -5.74 23.44
C PHE A 391 10.51 -5.03 24.19
N ASN A 392 11.17 -5.67 25.18
CA ASN A 392 12.29 -5.08 25.91
C ASN A 392 13.50 -4.79 24.99
N HIS A 393 13.77 -5.68 24.03
CA HIS A 393 14.75 -5.42 22.98
C HIS A 393 14.35 -4.17 22.15
N LEU A 394 13.13 -4.11 21.62
CA LEU A 394 12.69 -2.98 20.79
C LEU A 394 12.53 -1.67 21.57
N LEU A 395 12.27 -1.72 22.88
CA LEU A 395 12.22 -0.53 23.73
C LEU A 395 13.59 0.16 23.80
N SER A 396 14.66 -0.63 23.95
CA SER A 396 16.04 -0.16 24.08
C SER A 396 16.80 -0.03 22.73
N ALA A 397 16.40 -0.77 21.70
CA ALA A 397 17.00 -0.71 20.37
C ALA A 397 16.84 0.67 19.70
N SER A 398 17.76 1.02 18.80
CA SER A 398 17.74 2.31 18.12
C SER A 398 16.52 2.43 17.19
N THR A 399 16.13 3.66 16.85
CA THR A 399 15.04 3.91 15.89
C THR A 399 15.36 3.39 14.49
N ALA A 400 16.65 3.29 14.11
CA ALA A 400 17.08 2.66 12.87
C ALA A 400 16.90 1.14 12.88
N ASP A 401 17.03 0.51 14.06
CA ASP A 401 16.76 -0.91 14.31
C ASP A 401 15.27 -1.18 14.63
N ASN A 402 14.37 -0.34 14.12
CA ASN A 402 12.90 -0.34 14.35
C ASN A 402 12.46 -0.06 15.81
N GLY A 403 13.38 0.17 16.75
CA GLY A 403 13.12 0.35 18.18
C GLY A 403 12.65 1.75 18.60
N PHE A 404 12.67 2.00 19.91
CA PHE A 404 12.21 3.22 20.57
C PHE A 404 13.32 4.03 21.26
N ASN A 405 14.56 3.53 21.27
CA ASN A 405 15.75 4.24 21.75
C ASN A 405 15.64 4.75 23.20
N LYS A 406 15.01 3.97 24.09
CA LYS A 406 14.96 4.23 25.53
C LYS A 406 16.20 3.69 26.26
N THR A 407 16.42 4.19 27.45
CA THR A 407 17.47 3.71 28.36
C THR A 407 17.22 2.28 28.82
N ALA A 408 18.28 1.50 29.02
CA ALA A 408 18.16 0.17 29.62
C ALA A 408 17.63 0.31 31.06
N GLY A 409 16.60 -0.46 31.43
CA GLY A 409 15.87 -0.32 32.69
C GLY A 409 14.56 0.46 32.56
N ALA A 410 14.31 1.17 31.46
CA ALA A 410 13.12 2.00 31.27
C ALA A 410 11.80 1.23 31.21
N GLU A 411 11.85 -0.09 30.99
CA GLU A 411 10.70 -0.99 31.15
C GLU A 411 10.12 -1.00 32.58
N ASN A 412 10.94 -0.63 33.57
CA ASN A 412 10.57 -0.51 34.99
C ASN A 412 10.12 0.91 35.38
N GLU A 413 10.26 1.90 34.50
CA GLU A 413 9.84 3.28 34.79
C GLU A 413 8.30 3.36 34.89
N ARG A 414 7.82 4.18 35.84
CA ARG A 414 6.39 4.39 36.10
C ARG A 414 6.14 5.86 36.44
N PHE A 415 5.17 6.45 35.75
CA PHE A 415 4.80 7.86 35.80
C PHE A 415 3.39 8.02 36.38
N ALA A 416 3.14 9.08 37.14
CA ALA A 416 1.81 9.35 37.69
C ALA A 416 0.84 9.81 36.59
N ILE A 417 -0.43 9.41 36.71
CA ILE A 417 -1.54 9.95 35.93
C ILE A 417 -2.29 10.93 36.84
N GLU A 418 -2.55 12.16 36.39
CA GLU A 418 -3.22 13.15 37.25
C GLU A 418 -4.64 12.69 37.62
N GLY A 419 -5.02 12.87 38.89
CA GLY A 419 -6.33 12.46 39.41
C GLY A 419 -6.50 10.95 39.65
N SER A 420 -5.46 10.12 39.42
CA SER A 420 -5.54 8.66 39.54
C SER A 420 -4.54 8.08 40.53
N GLU A 421 -4.90 6.96 41.17
CA GLU A 421 -3.96 6.12 41.94
C GLU A 421 -3.16 5.16 41.04
N SER A 422 -3.49 5.09 39.74
CA SER A 422 -2.74 4.31 38.75
C SER A 422 -1.48 5.06 38.27
N THR A 423 -0.47 4.29 37.87
CA THR A 423 0.70 4.81 37.13
C THR A 423 0.71 4.25 35.71
N LEU A 424 1.50 4.87 34.82
CA LEU A 424 1.72 4.44 33.45
C LEU A 424 3.21 4.18 33.21
N GLY A 425 3.54 3.07 32.55
CA GLY A 425 4.89 2.67 32.17
C GLY A 425 5.07 2.43 30.67
N HIS A 426 6.29 2.09 30.27
CA HIS A 426 6.59 1.70 28.90
C HIS A 426 6.05 0.29 28.59
N GLY A 427 5.22 0.18 27.54
CA GLY A 427 4.55 -1.04 27.15
C GLY A 427 3.17 -1.26 27.78
N ASP A 428 2.73 -0.39 28.69
CA ASP A 428 1.38 -0.44 29.26
C ASP A 428 0.33 -0.18 28.16
N VAL A 429 -0.75 -0.97 28.16
CA VAL A 429 -1.80 -0.98 27.14
C VAL A 429 -2.84 0.08 27.47
N VAL A 430 -2.80 1.23 26.80
CA VAL A 430 -3.80 2.30 26.99
C VAL A 430 -5.03 2.14 26.10
N LEU A 431 -4.98 1.22 25.11
CA LEU A 431 -6.07 0.99 24.17
C LEU A 431 -6.13 -0.49 23.75
N ALA A 432 -7.33 -1.08 23.83
CA ALA A 432 -7.58 -2.45 23.37
C ALA A 432 -8.85 -2.53 22.52
N ALA A 433 -8.75 -2.91 21.25
CA ALA A 433 -9.85 -2.81 20.29
C ALA A 433 -10.10 -4.11 19.51
N ILE A 434 -11.25 -4.73 19.75
CA ILE A 434 -11.79 -5.76 18.86
C ILE A 434 -12.50 -5.03 17.72
N THR A 435 -11.83 -4.94 16.57
CA THR A 435 -12.20 -4.11 15.41
C THR A 435 -11.80 -4.82 14.10
N SER A 436 -12.06 -4.17 12.96
CA SER A 436 -11.83 -4.62 11.59
C SER A 436 -12.62 -5.83 11.11
N CYS A 437 -13.12 -5.72 9.89
CA CYS A 437 -13.59 -6.83 9.06
C CYS A 437 -12.61 -8.02 9.00
N THR A 438 -11.29 -7.80 9.12
CA THR A 438 -10.25 -8.85 9.07
C THR A 438 -10.51 -10.02 10.02
N ASN A 439 -11.04 -9.73 11.21
CA ASN A 439 -11.28 -10.71 12.27
C ASN A 439 -12.74 -10.73 12.73
N THR A 440 -13.48 -9.61 12.70
CA THR A 440 -14.89 -9.58 13.13
C THR A 440 -15.84 -10.34 12.20
N SER A 441 -15.42 -10.67 10.97
CA SER A 441 -16.15 -11.56 10.07
C SER A 441 -15.95 -13.05 10.34
N ASN A 442 -15.10 -13.42 11.31
CA ASN A 442 -14.76 -14.81 11.58
C ASN A 442 -15.33 -15.23 12.95
N PRO A 443 -16.46 -15.96 12.97
CA PRO A 443 -17.12 -16.34 14.22
C PRO A 443 -16.23 -17.12 15.19
N ASN A 444 -15.28 -17.92 14.70
CA ASN A 444 -14.44 -18.75 15.56
C ASN A 444 -13.65 -17.89 16.55
N VAL A 445 -12.99 -16.82 16.06
CA VAL A 445 -12.19 -15.93 16.91
C VAL A 445 -13.06 -14.98 17.75
N MET A 446 -14.22 -14.56 17.25
CA MET A 446 -15.16 -13.71 17.99
C MET A 446 -15.83 -14.46 19.17
N LEU A 447 -16.24 -15.70 18.93
CA LEU A 447 -16.77 -16.58 19.97
C LEU A 447 -15.66 -17.00 20.94
N ALA A 448 -14.44 -17.24 20.47
CA ALA A 448 -13.28 -17.48 21.33
C ALA A 448 -13.00 -16.29 22.28
N ALA A 449 -13.07 -15.05 21.78
CA ALA A 449 -12.92 -13.86 22.62
C ALA A 449 -14.02 -13.76 23.69
N GLY A 450 -15.27 -14.06 23.32
CA GLY A 450 -16.39 -14.11 24.26
C GLY A 450 -16.27 -15.22 25.32
N LEU A 451 -15.81 -16.40 24.94
CA LEU A 451 -15.57 -17.53 25.85
C LEU A 451 -14.39 -17.25 26.80
N LEU A 452 -13.31 -16.65 26.31
CA LEU A 452 -12.18 -16.21 27.13
C LEU A 452 -12.62 -15.13 28.12
N ALA A 453 -13.38 -14.12 27.67
CA ALA A 453 -13.95 -13.09 28.54
C ALA A 453 -14.85 -13.71 29.63
N LYS A 454 -15.69 -14.70 29.28
CA LYS A 454 -16.49 -15.46 30.24
C LYS A 454 -15.61 -16.14 31.30
N LYS A 455 -14.65 -16.98 30.90
CA LYS A 455 -13.78 -17.71 31.84
C LYS A 455 -12.93 -16.75 32.71
N ALA A 456 -12.50 -15.62 32.16
CA ALA A 456 -11.80 -14.56 32.89
C ALA A 456 -12.67 -13.93 34.00
N VAL A 457 -13.88 -13.50 33.65
CA VAL A 457 -14.82 -12.86 34.58
C VAL A 457 -15.31 -13.86 35.65
N GLU A 458 -15.59 -15.11 35.28
CA GLU A 458 -15.98 -16.16 36.24
C GLU A 458 -14.86 -16.48 37.24
N LYS A 459 -13.59 -16.33 36.85
CA LYS A 459 -12.43 -16.38 37.76
C LYS A 459 -12.15 -15.07 38.50
N GLY A 460 -12.78 -13.95 38.14
CA GLY A 460 -12.67 -12.64 38.81
C GLY A 460 -11.71 -11.64 38.18
N LEU A 461 -11.11 -11.97 37.04
CA LEU A 461 -10.21 -11.06 36.30
C LEU A 461 -10.97 -9.86 35.72
N LYS A 462 -10.27 -8.73 35.58
CA LYS A 462 -10.81 -7.45 35.11
C LYS A 462 -9.78 -6.71 34.25
N VAL A 463 -10.25 -5.79 33.41
CA VAL A 463 -9.42 -4.81 32.70
C VAL A 463 -9.21 -3.58 33.59
N ALA A 464 -8.05 -2.93 33.52
CA ALA A 464 -7.76 -1.73 34.30
C ALA A 464 -8.54 -0.49 33.78
N PRO A 465 -9.08 0.40 34.64
CA PRO A 465 -9.99 1.47 34.20
C PRO A 465 -9.43 2.52 33.24
N HIS A 466 -8.10 2.65 33.15
CA HIS A 466 -7.45 3.58 32.22
C HIS A 466 -7.35 3.05 30.79
N ILE A 467 -7.66 1.77 30.56
CA ILE A 467 -7.53 1.11 29.25
C ILE A 467 -8.78 1.39 28.41
N LYS A 468 -8.60 2.02 27.25
CA LYS A 468 -9.69 2.28 26.30
C LYS A 468 -10.10 0.98 25.58
N THR A 469 -10.97 0.20 26.20
CA THR A 469 -11.58 -1.02 25.61
C THR A 469 -12.73 -0.70 24.66
N SER A 470 -12.81 -1.44 23.55
CA SER A 470 -13.86 -1.25 22.54
C SER A 470 -14.12 -2.50 21.71
N LEU A 471 -15.39 -2.76 21.39
CA LEU A 471 -15.83 -3.75 20.40
C LEU A 471 -16.57 -3.03 19.27
N ALA A 472 -16.05 -3.13 18.05
CA ALA A 472 -16.63 -2.55 16.84
C ALA A 472 -16.83 -3.63 15.77
N PRO A 473 -17.97 -4.37 15.79
CA PRO A 473 -18.18 -5.48 14.88
C PRO A 473 -18.44 -5.03 13.45
N GLY A 474 -17.89 -5.77 12.47
CA GLY A 474 -18.11 -5.48 11.06
C GLY A 474 -19.50 -5.86 10.53
N SER A 475 -20.40 -6.44 11.32
CA SER A 475 -21.84 -6.45 11.03
C SER A 475 -22.69 -6.65 12.29
N ARG A 476 -23.99 -6.34 12.20
CA ARG A 476 -24.98 -6.62 13.25
C ARG A 476 -25.12 -8.11 13.59
N VAL A 477 -24.78 -9.02 12.67
CA VAL A 477 -24.84 -10.47 12.90
C VAL A 477 -23.94 -10.89 14.05
N VAL A 478 -22.78 -10.23 14.19
CA VAL A 478 -21.81 -10.48 15.26
C VAL A 478 -22.37 -10.16 16.64
N ALA A 479 -23.00 -8.98 16.80
CA ALA A 479 -23.67 -8.62 18.03
C ALA A 479 -24.84 -9.57 18.35
N GLU A 480 -25.61 -9.98 17.34
CA GLU A 480 -26.71 -10.92 17.50
C GLU A 480 -26.24 -12.30 18.00
N TYR A 481 -25.16 -12.89 17.45
CA TYR A 481 -24.67 -14.18 17.94
C TYR A 481 -23.95 -14.08 19.29
N LEU A 482 -23.25 -12.98 19.60
CA LEU A 482 -22.66 -12.74 20.92
C LEU A 482 -23.75 -12.55 22.00
N ASN A 483 -24.90 -11.95 21.64
CA ASN A 483 -26.07 -11.88 22.51
C ASN A 483 -26.76 -13.24 22.67
N LYS A 484 -27.07 -13.95 21.57
CA LYS A 484 -27.73 -15.27 21.60
C LYS A 484 -26.94 -16.34 22.36
N SER A 485 -25.61 -16.28 22.31
CA SER A 485 -24.72 -17.17 23.07
C SER A 485 -24.51 -16.73 24.53
N GLY A 486 -25.00 -15.56 24.93
CA GLY A 486 -24.81 -14.97 26.26
C GLY A 486 -23.40 -14.43 26.53
N LEU A 487 -22.52 -14.39 25.52
CA LEU A 487 -21.11 -14.01 25.67
C LEU A 487 -20.90 -12.48 25.72
N GLN A 488 -21.77 -11.68 25.09
CA GLN A 488 -21.65 -10.22 25.11
C GLN A 488 -21.65 -9.66 26.53
N ALA A 489 -22.46 -10.20 27.44
CA ALA A 489 -22.53 -9.74 28.83
C ALA A 489 -21.22 -9.94 29.63
N TYR A 490 -20.31 -10.81 29.18
CA TYR A 490 -18.98 -10.97 29.78
C TYR A 490 -17.94 -10.06 29.12
N LEU A 491 -18.05 -9.83 27.80
CA LEU A 491 -17.28 -8.79 27.10
C LEU A 491 -17.59 -7.39 27.66
N ASP A 492 -18.87 -7.09 27.92
CA ASP A 492 -19.35 -5.86 28.55
C ASP A 492 -18.72 -5.62 29.93
N GLN A 493 -18.55 -6.68 30.75
CA GLN A 493 -17.92 -6.60 32.07
C GLN A 493 -16.40 -6.33 32.01
N LEU A 494 -15.77 -6.54 30.85
CA LEU A 494 -14.39 -6.16 30.56
C LEU A 494 -14.30 -4.86 29.74
N GLY A 495 -15.42 -4.13 29.57
CA GLY A 495 -15.50 -2.88 28.82
C GLY A 495 -15.52 -3.04 27.29
N PHE A 496 -15.53 -4.26 26.76
CA PHE A 496 -15.71 -4.56 25.34
C PHE A 496 -17.19 -4.47 24.92
N ASN A 497 -17.85 -3.38 25.32
CA ASN A 497 -19.18 -3.01 24.84
C ASN A 497 -19.13 -2.69 23.35
N VAL A 498 -20.23 -2.95 22.64
CA VAL A 498 -20.38 -2.51 21.25
C VAL A 498 -20.35 -0.99 21.19
N VAL A 499 -19.36 -0.42 20.49
CA VAL A 499 -19.18 1.04 20.35
C VAL A 499 -19.66 1.59 19.00
N ALA A 500 -19.69 0.75 17.96
CA ALA A 500 -20.10 1.09 16.60
C ALA A 500 -20.22 -0.17 15.72
N PHE A 501 -20.84 -0.06 14.54
CA PHE A 501 -20.69 -1.03 13.45
C PHE A 501 -19.96 -0.37 12.27
N GLY A 502 -18.64 -0.22 12.38
CA GLY A 502 -17.81 0.53 11.43
C GLY A 502 -16.30 0.46 11.73
N CYS A 503 -15.48 0.99 10.83
CA CYS A 503 -14.03 0.78 10.78
C CYS A 503 -13.26 1.29 12.01
N THR A 504 -13.78 2.30 12.71
CA THR A 504 -13.31 2.75 14.05
C THR A 504 -11.77 2.76 14.19
N THR A 505 -11.22 2.12 15.22
CA THR A 505 -9.80 2.06 15.54
C THR A 505 -8.94 1.53 14.38
N CYS A 506 -9.45 0.63 13.54
CA CYS A 506 -8.69 0.09 12.39
C CYS A 506 -8.39 1.15 11.31
N ILE A 507 -9.20 2.22 11.22
CA ILE A 507 -8.95 3.35 10.32
C ILE A 507 -8.22 4.54 10.99
N GLY A 508 -8.03 4.48 12.31
CA GLY A 508 -7.55 5.60 13.14
C GLY A 508 -8.67 6.42 13.79
N ASN A 509 -9.94 6.03 13.61
CA ASN A 509 -11.09 6.65 14.26
C ASN A 509 -11.28 6.14 15.71
N ALA A 510 -10.18 6.01 16.45
CA ALA A 510 -10.14 5.52 17.82
C ALA A 510 -10.79 6.47 18.85
N GLY A 511 -11.21 7.68 18.44
CA GLY A 511 -11.44 8.80 19.34
C GLY A 511 -10.15 9.21 20.07
N ASP A 512 -10.25 10.13 21.03
CA ASP A 512 -9.10 10.52 21.86
C ASP A 512 -8.97 9.64 23.11
N LEU A 513 -7.80 9.65 23.76
CA LEU A 513 -7.62 9.15 25.12
C LEU A 513 -8.11 10.18 26.16
N ALA A 514 -8.21 9.78 27.43
CA ALA A 514 -8.48 10.73 28.50
C ALA A 514 -7.36 11.79 28.59
N PRO A 515 -7.68 13.08 28.82
CA PRO A 515 -6.68 14.17 28.80
C PRO A 515 -5.46 13.91 29.69
N GLU A 516 -5.68 13.39 30.90
CA GLU A 516 -4.66 13.05 31.89
C GLU A 516 -3.73 11.91 31.43
N ILE A 517 -4.23 10.98 30.60
CA ILE A 517 -3.42 9.91 29.99
C ILE A 517 -2.60 10.49 28.84
N ASN A 518 -3.19 11.35 28.00
CA ASN A 518 -2.47 12.06 26.94
C ASN A 518 -1.33 12.93 27.49
N GLU A 519 -1.58 13.67 28.56
CA GLU A 519 -0.56 14.49 29.22
C GLU A 519 0.53 13.63 29.88
N ALA A 520 0.16 12.54 30.57
CA ALA A 520 1.15 11.59 31.12
C ALA A 520 2.04 10.97 30.02
N ILE A 521 1.47 10.62 28.86
CA ILE A 521 2.22 10.10 27.71
C ILE A 521 3.17 11.16 27.14
N LEU A 522 2.68 12.37 26.87
CA LEU A 522 3.44 13.41 26.17
C LEU A 522 4.53 14.02 27.05
N SER A 523 4.24 14.32 28.32
CA SER A 523 5.17 14.97 29.24
C SER A 523 6.32 14.07 29.70
N ASN A 524 6.14 12.74 29.64
CA ASN A 524 7.16 11.74 30.03
C ASN A 524 7.68 10.91 28.83
N ASP A 525 7.28 11.24 27.60
CA ASP A 525 7.61 10.50 26.37
C ASP A 525 7.33 8.98 26.48
N VAL A 526 6.17 8.60 27.03
CA VAL A 526 5.87 7.19 27.33
C VAL A 526 5.64 6.39 26.04
N ILE A 527 6.32 5.24 25.91
CA ILE A 527 6.02 4.25 24.87
C ILE A 527 4.77 3.45 25.27
N ALA A 528 3.62 4.11 25.27
CA ALA A 528 2.32 3.50 25.50
C ALA A 528 1.94 2.58 24.32
N ALA A 529 1.16 1.54 24.61
CA ALA A 529 0.79 0.51 23.66
C ALA A 529 -0.72 0.48 23.33
N ALA A 530 -1.03 0.06 22.11
CA ALA A 530 -2.35 -0.41 21.70
C ALA A 530 -2.29 -1.85 21.18
N VAL A 531 -3.32 -2.63 21.49
CA VAL A 531 -3.54 -3.99 20.95
C VAL A 531 -4.88 -4.05 20.23
N LEU A 532 -4.91 -4.55 18.99
CA LEU A 532 -6.11 -4.54 18.17
C LEU A 532 -6.20 -5.72 17.19
N SER A 533 -7.43 -6.14 16.86
CA SER A 533 -7.70 -7.15 15.83
C SER A 533 -7.76 -6.58 14.41
N GLY A 534 -6.98 -5.53 14.15
CA GLY A 534 -6.87 -4.88 12.84
C GLY A 534 -5.94 -5.60 11.86
N ASN A 535 -5.60 -4.91 10.78
CA ASN A 535 -4.62 -5.33 9.77
C ASN A 535 -3.44 -4.35 9.60
N ARG A 536 -3.52 -3.14 10.17
CA ARG A 536 -2.48 -2.10 10.11
C ARG A 536 -2.17 -1.53 11.49
N ASN A 537 -0.90 -1.32 11.76
CA ASN A 537 -0.33 -0.92 13.06
C ASN A 537 0.83 0.09 12.90
N PHE A 538 0.82 0.88 11.83
CA PHE A 538 1.83 1.92 11.60
C PHE A 538 1.78 3.01 12.69
N GLU A 539 2.92 3.64 12.97
CA GLU A 539 2.98 4.75 13.94
C GLU A 539 2.04 5.90 13.53
N ALA A 540 1.38 6.52 14.51
CA ALA A 540 0.31 7.52 14.34
C ALA A 540 -0.93 7.09 13.52
N ARG A 541 -1.04 5.83 13.07
CA ARG A 541 -2.25 5.32 12.36
C ARG A 541 -3.42 5.03 13.30
N ILE A 542 -3.15 4.51 14.48
CA ILE A 542 -4.19 4.07 15.44
C ILE A 542 -4.66 5.22 16.32
N HIS A 543 -3.69 5.93 16.92
CA HIS A 543 -3.88 7.12 17.73
C HIS A 543 -2.60 7.97 17.64
N PRO A 544 -2.66 9.32 17.55
CA PRO A 544 -1.47 10.15 17.35
C PRO A 544 -0.42 10.03 18.46
N ASN A 545 -0.84 9.71 19.70
CA ASN A 545 0.06 9.62 20.85
C ASN A 545 0.53 8.18 21.18
N ILE A 546 0.04 7.15 20.47
CA ILE A 546 0.40 5.74 20.74
C ILE A 546 1.48 5.27 19.75
N LYS A 547 2.70 5.10 20.27
CA LYS A 547 3.89 4.74 19.48
C LYS A 547 4.04 3.23 19.21
N ALA A 548 3.49 2.37 20.08
CA ALA A 548 3.56 0.92 19.93
C ALA A 548 2.17 0.32 19.65
N ASN A 549 2.03 -0.40 18.53
CA ASN A 549 0.74 -0.89 18.05
C ASN A 549 0.85 -2.36 17.62
N PHE A 550 0.01 -3.22 18.17
CA PHE A 550 0.07 -4.68 17.97
C PHE A 550 -1.20 -5.24 17.34
N LEU A 551 -1.03 -5.98 16.25
CA LEU A 551 -2.06 -6.81 15.64
C LEU A 551 -2.14 -8.14 16.39
N ALA A 552 -3.33 -8.55 16.80
CA ALA A 552 -3.55 -9.78 17.56
C ALA A 552 -4.92 -10.39 17.23
N SER A 553 -5.12 -11.69 17.52
CA SER A 553 -6.45 -12.30 17.43
C SER A 553 -7.39 -11.69 18.49
N PRO A 554 -8.71 -11.57 18.24
CA PRO A 554 -9.67 -11.11 19.24
C PRO A 554 -9.54 -11.68 20.66
N PRO A 555 -9.30 -12.99 20.91
CA PRO A 555 -9.04 -13.49 22.26
C PRO A 555 -7.72 -12.97 22.86
N LEU A 556 -6.67 -12.77 22.06
CA LEU A 556 -5.44 -12.12 22.54
C LEU A 556 -5.64 -10.63 22.84
N VAL A 557 -6.49 -9.91 22.10
CA VAL A 557 -6.87 -8.52 22.44
C VAL A 557 -7.49 -8.45 23.84
N VAL A 558 -8.37 -9.39 24.19
CA VAL A 558 -8.95 -9.49 25.55
C VAL A 558 -7.89 -9.87 26.57
N ALA A 559 -7.01 -10.83 26.27
CA ALA A 559 -5.95 -11.26 27.18
C ALA A 559 -4.95 -10.14 27.52
N PHE A 560 -4.45 -9.40 26.53
CA PHE A 560 -3.55 -8.26 26.76
C PHE A 560 -4.26 -7.06 27.42
N ALA A 561 -5.57 -6.89 27.25
CA ALA A 561 -6.34 -5.90 28.01
C ALA A 561 -6.48 -6.27 29.50
N ILE A 562 -6.57 -7.56 29.83
CA ILE A 562 -6.58 -8.04 31.23
C ILE A 562 -5.18 -7.91 31.85
N ALA A 563 -4.13 -8.32 31.13
CA ALA A 563 -2.75 -8.18 31.62
C ALA A 563 -2.32 -6.70 31.76
N GLY A 564 -2.83 -5.81 30.92
CA GLY A 564 -2.59 -4.36 30.98
C GLY A 564 -1.22 -3.90 30.47
N HIS A 565 -0.32 -4.80 30.09
CA HIS A 565 0.96 -4.46 29.44
C HIS A 565 1.34 -5.47 28.35
N MET A 566 2.06 -5.00 27.32
CA MET A 566 2.63 -5.84 26.26
C MET A 566 3.93 -6.55 26.68
N ASN A 567 4.53 -6.10 27.79
CA ASN A 567 5.81 -6.59 28.29
C ASN A 567 5.63 -7.85 29.17
N THR A 568 5.12 -8.93 28.58
CA THR A 568 4.75 -10.18 29.29
C THR A 568 4.82 -11.38 28.36
N ASP A 569 5.13 -12.55 28.90
CA ASP A 569 4.96 -13.84 28.23
C ASP A 569 3.70 -14.54 28.76
N LEU A 570 2.58 -14.35 28.07
CA LEU A 570 1.29 -14.95 28.45
C LEU A 570 1.25 -16.49 28.38
N SER A 571 2.32 -17.15 27.89
CA SER A 571 2.42 -18.62 27.94
C SER A 571 2.88 -19.12 29.31
N SER A 572 3.71 -18.35 30.02
CA SER A 572 4.32 -18.73 31.31
C SER A 572 3.92 -17.83 32.49
N GLU A 573 3.54 -16.58 32.26
CA GLU A 573 3.12 -15.60 33.27
C GLU A 573 1.59 -15.61 33.48
N PRO A 574 1.09 -15.25 34.68
CA PRO A 574 -0.34 -15.14 34.94
C PRO A 574 -0.91 -13.82 34.42
N LEU A 575 -2.15 -13.85 33.91
CA LEU A 575 -2.95 -12.69 33.54
C LEU A 575 -3.39 -11.85 34.75
N GLY A 576 -3.37 -12.46 35.95
CA GLY A 576 -3.77 -11.82 37.20
C GLY A 576 -4.10 -12.85 38.28
N THR A 577 -4.63 -12.38 39.40
CA THR A 577 -5.06 -13.20 40.53
C THR A 577 -6.58 -13.38 40.52
N GLY A 578 -7.06 -14.62 40.69
CA GLY A 578 -8.47 -14.94 40.75
C GLY A 578 -9.14 -14.64 42.09
N ASN A 579 -10.48 -14.77 42.13
CA ASN A 579 -11.32 -14.64 43.33
C ASN A 579 -10.94 -15.64 44.45
N ASP A 580 -10.24 -16.71 44.12
CA ASP A 580 -9.71 -17.75 45.02
C ASP A 580 -8.28 -17.46 45.52
N GLY A 581 -7.71 -16.30 45.13
CA GLY A 581 -6.34 -15.92 45.45
C GLY A 581 -5.27 -16.67 44.65
N GLN A 582 -5.64 -17.47 43.64
CA GLN A 582 -4.68 -18.21 42.81
C GLN A 582 -4.27 -17.41 41.57
N PRO A 583 -3.04 -17.58 41.05
CA PRO A 583 -2.66 -17.04 39.75
C PRO A 583 -3.48 -17.71 38.63
N VAL A 584 -3.98 -16.92 37.69
CA VAL A 584 -4.73 -17.38 36.52
C VAL A 584 -3.89 -17.17 35.26
N TYR A 585 -3.57 -18.24 34.56
CA TYR A 585 -2.78 -18.22 33.32
C TYR A 585 -3.68 -18.24 32.09
N LEU A 586 -3.15 -17.81 30.93
CA LEU A 586 -3.90 -17.81 29.67
C LEU A 586 -4.49 -19.20 29.34
N ARG A 587 -3.70 -20.26 29.55
CA ARG A 587 -4.11 -21.67 29.39
C ARG A 587 -5.29 -22.11 30.28
N ASP A 588 -5.57 -21.40 31.38
CA ASP A 588 -6.68 -21.73 32.29
C ASP A 588 -8.02 -21.10 31.83
N ILE A 589 -7.96 -20.17 30.87
CA ILE A 589 -9.11 -19.44 30.32
C ILE A 589 -9.20 -19.45 28.79
N TRP A 590 -8.25 -20.06 28.09
CA TRP A 590 -8.33 -20.24 26.65
C TRP A 590 -9.50 -21.19 26.30
N PRO A 591 -10.27 -20.91 25.24
CA PRO A 591 -11.32 -21.81 24.78
C PRO A 591 -10.74 -22.95 23.92
N THR A 592 -11.28 -24.16 24.08
CA THR A 592 -10.98 -25.28 23.16
C THR A 592 -11.82 -25.18 21.88
N SER A 593 -11.40 -25.87 20.81
CA SER A 593 -12.22 -25.99 19.60
C SER A 593 -13.63 -26.53 19.89
N ASP A 594 -13.80 -27.45 20.84
CA ASP A 594 -15.12 -28.01 21.20
C ASP A 594 -16.04 -26.95 21.84
N GLU A 595 -15.51 -26.14 22.77
CA GLU A 595 -16.28 -25.05 23.39
C GLU A 595 -16.70 -23.99 22.36
N ILE A 596 -15.87 -23.70 21.37
CA ILE A 596 -16.19 -22.80 20.25
C ILE A 596 -17.27 -23.42 19.37
N ASN A 597 -17.11 -24.70 18.97
CA ASN A 597 -18.08 -25.42 18.14
C ASN A 597 -19.48 -25.48 18.79
N ASP A 598 -19.54 -25.62 20.12
CA ASP A 598 -20.80 -25.66 20.86
C ASP A 598 -21.60 -24.36 20.75
N VAL A 599 -20.95 -23.20 20.60
CA VAL A 599 -21.63 -21.90 20.38
C VAL A 599 -21.64 -21.45 18.92
N LEU A 600 -20.83 -22.04 18.04
CA LEU A 600 -20.70 -21.68 16.61
C LEU A 600 -22.04 -21.74 15.85
N LYS A 601 -22.96 -22.61 16.28
CA LYS A 601 -24.34 -22.72 15.77
C LYS A 601 -25.14 -21.41 15.83
N PHE A 602 -24.83 -20.49 16.76
CA PHE A 602 -25.51 -19.19 16.85
C PHE A 602 -25.06 -18.19 15.78
N ALA A 603 -23.85 -18.37 15.22
CA ALA A 603 -23.29 -17.47 14.21
C ALA A 603 -23.64 -17.85 12.77
N PHE A 604 -24.12 -19.07 12.55
CA PHE A 604 -24.55 -19.59 11.25
C PHE A 604 -26.06 -19.90 11.24
N ASP A 605 -26.85 -18.90 11.65
CA ASP A 605 -28.32 -18.88 11.65
C ASP A 605 -28.81 -18.15 10.39
N PRO A 606 -29.25 -18.85 9.32
CA PRO A 606 -29.60 -18.21 8.04
C PRO A 606 -30.74 -17.19 8.12
N GLU A 607 -31.62 -17.32 9.12
CA GLU A 607 -32.74 -16.39 9.31
C GLU A 607 -32.29 -15.09 9.99
N VAL A 608 -31.21 -15.09 10.77
CA VAL A 608 -30.56 -13.85 11.26
C VAL A 608 -29.99 -13.04 10.09
N PHE A 609 -29.28 -13.70 9.17
CA PHE A 609 -28.75 -13.02 7.98
C PHE A 609 -29.90 -12.39 7.17
N LYS A 610 -30.95 -13.15 6.86
CA LYS A 610 -32.13 -12.63 6.15
C LYS A 610 -32.78 -11.47 6.89
N LEU A 611 -33.02 -11.60 8.20
CA LEU A 611 -33.67 -10.58 9.02
C LEU A 611 -32.88 -9.26 9.04
N LEU A 612 -31.56 -9.31 9.23
CA LEU A 612 -30.71 -8.12 9.37
C LEU A 612 -30.35 -7.47 8.03
N TYR A 613 -30.34 -8.24 6.92
CA TYR A 613 -30.00 -7.75 5.59
C TYR A 613 -31.21 -7.47 4.66
N THR A 614 -32.45 -7.67 5.10
CA THR A 614 -33.66 -7.37 4.29
C THR A 614 -34.06 -5.89 4.29
N ASP A 615 -34.03 -5.20 5.44
CA ASP A 615 -34.33 -3.76 5.55
C ASP A 615 -33.38 -3.07 6.53
N PHE A 616 -32.31 -2.48 5.99
CA PHE A 616 -31.36 -1.68 6.76
C PHE A 616 -32.00 -0.47 7.47
N THR A 617 -33.11 0.05 6.96
CA THR A 617 -33.73 1.28 7.47
C THR A 617 -34.64 1.00 8.67
N LYS A 618 -35.13 -0.24 8.82
CA LYS A 618 -36.10 -0.67 9.84
C LYS A 618 -35.78 -0.09 11.21
N ASP A 619 -34.57 -0.36 11.68
CA ASP A 619 -34.10 -0.06 13.03
C ASP A 619 -33.02 1.05 13.06
N LEU A 620 -33.15 2.07 12.19
CA LEU A 620 -32.30 3.28 12.15
C LEU A 620 -33.13 4.57 12.21
N ASP A 621 -33.44 5.04 13.42
CA ASP A 621 -34.16 6.31 13.63
C ASP A 621 -33.35 7.52 13.14
N LEU A 622 -32.02 7.53 13.39
CA LEU A 622 -31.12 8.59 12.97
C LEU A 622 -31.07 8.70 11.44
N TRP A 623 -30.90 7.58 10.73
CA TRP A 623 -30.98 7.57 9.26
C TRP A 623 -32.35 8.05 8.77
N LYS A 624 -33.45 7.61 9.38
CA LYS A 624 -34.80 8.08 9.01
C LYS A 624 -34.99 9.59 9.20
N LYS A 625 -34.34 10.21 10.20
CA LYS A 625 -34.38 11.66 10.47
C LYS A 625 -33.60 12.51 9.46
N VAL A 626 -32.55 11.98 8.84
CA VAL A 626 -31.76 12.73 7.82
C VAL A 626 -32.66 13.10 6.62
N PRO A 627 -32.79 14.38 6.23
CA PRO A 627 -33.53 14.79 5.04
C PRO A 627 -33.04 14.10 3.75
N ALA A 628 -33.94 13.85 2.81
CA ALA A 628 -33.62 13.34 1.47
C ALA A 628 -33.91 14.44 0.43
N PRO A 629 -32.87 15.11 -0.13
CA PRO A 629 -33.05 16.02 -1.25
C PRO A 629 -33.56 15.24 -2.47
N THR A 630 -34.56 15.78 -3.18
CA THR A 630 -35.17 15.11 -4.34
C THR A 630 -34.78 15.74 -5.67
N GLY A 631 -34.49 14.93 -6.68
CA GLY A 631 -34.14 15.38 -8.03
C GLY A 631 -33.47 14.31 -8.90
N GLN A 632 -33.24 14.62 -10.17
CA GLN A 632 -32.34 13.82 -11.04
C GLN A 632 -30.92 14.38 -11.03
N VAL A 633 -30.80 15.71 -10.96
CA VAL A 633 -29.58 16.47 -10.67
C VAL A 633 -29.50 16.83 -9.18
N TYR A 634 -28.32 17.22 -8.72
CA TYR A 634 -28.14 17.81 -7.38
C TYR A 634 -28.18 19.34 -7.45
N SER A 635 -28.63 19.99 -6.37
CA SER A 635 -28.90 21.44 -6.32
C SER A 635 -27.77 22.28 -5.71
N TRP A 636 -26.71 21.64 -5.19
CA TRP A 636 -25.51 22.28 -4.64
C TRP A 636 -25.81 23.45 -3.66
N PRO A 637 -26.46 23.18 -2.51
CA PRO A 637 -26.68 24.19 -1.48
C PRO A 637 -25.35 24.76 -0.95
N LYS A 638 -25.37 25.95 -0.32
CA LYS A 638 -24.14 26.49 0.30
C LYS A 638 -23.68 25.53 1.40
N SER A 639 -22.48 24.98 1.21
CA SER A 639 -21.99 23.82 1.94
C SER A 639 -20.53 23.99 2.38
N THR A 640 -20.12 23.23 3.41
CA THR A 640 -18.70 22.98 3.72
C THR A 640 -18.31 21.50 3.59
N TYR A 641 -19.21 20.61 3.16
CA TYR A 641 -18.95 19.19 2.93
C TYR A 641 -19.15 18.73 1.47
N ILE A 642 -20.05 19.35 0.71
CA ILE A 642 -20.49 18.93 -0.63
C ILE A 642 -20.58 20.15 -1.57
N ALA A 643 -19.64 20.33 -2.50
CA ALA A 643 -19.61 21.47 -3.42
C ALA A 643 -19.27 21.02 -4.85
N GLN A 644 -19.93 21.61 -5.87
CA GLN A 644 -19.84 21.13 -7.25
C GLN A 644 -18.37 21.10 -7.71
N PRO A 645 -17.81 19.94 -8.07
CA PRO A 645 -16.43 19.87 -8.54
C PRO A 645 -16.28 20.61 -9.88
N PRO A 646 -15.27 21.50 -10.03
CA PRO A 646 -15.17 22.41 -11.17
C PRO A 646 -14.60 21.75 -12.45
N PHE A 647 -14.42 20.41 -12.46
CA PHE A 647 -13.78 19.66 -13.55
C PHE A 647 -14.44 19.86 -14.92
N PHE A 648 -15.71 20.25 -14.95
CA PHE A 648 -16.48 20.44 -16.18
C PHE A 648 -16.79 21.92 -16.51
N ASN A 649 -16.24 22.90 -15.79
CA ASN A 649 -16.53 24.34 -16.00
C ASN A 649 -16.24 24.86 -17.42
N HIS A 650 -15.47 24.12 -18.22
CA HIS A 650 -15.14 24.41 -19.62
C HIS A 650 -15.46 23.24 -20.56
N PHE A 651 -16.36 22.34 -20.15
CA PHE A 651 -16.74 21.16 -20.93
C PHE A 651 -17.50 21.52 -22.21
N LYS A 652 -17.26 20.74 -23.27
CA LYS A 652 -17.93 20.83 -24.57
C LYS A 652 -17.78 19.50 -25.32
N MET A 653 -18.66 19.21 -26.28
CA MET A 653 -18.61 17.94 -27.02
C MET A 653 -17.32 17.76 -27.84
N SER A 654 -16.77 18.82 -28.42
CA SER A 654 -15.46 18.76 -29.07
C SER A 654 -14.30 18.67 -28.05
N THR A 655 -13.20 18.04 -28.45
CA THR A 655 -11.91 18.22 -27.81
C THR A 655 -11.29 19.56 -28.23
N ASP A 656 -10.42 20.11 -27.40
CA ASP A 656 -9.45 21.11 -27.86
C ASP A 656 -8.19 20.39 -28.36
N PRO A 657 -7.45 20.95 -29.34
CA PRO A 657 -6.12 20.47 -29.69
C PRO A 657 -5.20 20.45 -28.48
N ILE A 658 -4.40 19.39 -28.33
CA ILE A 658 -3.37 19.29 -27.30
C ILE A 658 -2.32 20.39 -27.56
N LYS A 659 -2.17 21.31 -26.60
CA LYS A 659 -1.24 22.43 -26.67
C LYS A 659 0.08 22.08 -25.97
N GLY A 660 1.19 22.54 -26.53
CA GLY A 660 2.49 22.49 -25.88
C GLY A 660 2.47 23.19 -24.52
N LEU A 661 3.23 22.66 -23.57
CA LEU A 661 3.32 23.19 -22.21
C LEU A 661 4.54 24.11 -22.12
N THR A 662 4.33 25.42 -21.95
CA THR A 662 5.40 26.41 -21.95
C THR A 662 5.24 27.44 -20.82
N GLY A 663 6.34 28.06 -20.39
CA GLY A 663 6.35 29.11 -19.37
C GLY A 663 5.99 28.63 -17.96
N MET A 664 6.14 27.34 -17.67
CA MET A 664 5.75 26.76 -16.39
C MET A 664 6.65 27.24 -15.25
N LYS A 665 6.07 27.33 -14.04
CA LYS A 665 6.80 27.49 -12.77
C LYS A 665 6.71 26.25 -11.90
N ALA A 666 7.81 25.92 -11.22
CA ALA A 666 7.79 24.88 -10.21
C ALA A 666 6.88 25.31 -9.05
N LEU A 667 5.92 24.46 -8.69
CA LEU A 667 5.11 24.61 -7.48
C LEU A 667 5.79 23.93 -6.29
N LEU A 668 6.46 22.80 -6.55
CA LEU A 668 7.16 21.95 -5.60
C LEU A 668 8.35 21.26 -6.28
N VAL A 669 9.43 21.05 -5.51
CA VAL A 669 10.47 20.06 -5.79
C VAL A 669 10.54 19.14 -4.59
N LEU A 670 10.35 17.84 -4.78
CA LEU A 670 10.19 16.85 -3.70
C LEU A 670 11.26 15.76 -3.82
N GLY A 671 11.59 15.13 -2.69
CA GLY A 671 12.51 13.98 -2.65
C GLY A 671 11.84 12.66 -3.06
N ASP A 672 12.45 11.56 -2.64
CA ASP A 672 11.99 10.19 -2.91
C ASP A 672 10.84 9.73 -1.99
N SER A 673 10.13 8.67 -2.39
CA SER A 673 9.04 7.98 -1.68
C SER A 673 7.92 8.91 -1.16
N VAL A 674 7.54 9.91 -1.97
CA VAL A 674 6.44 10.83 -1.66
C VAL A 674 5.11 10.09 -1.68
N THR A 675 4.56 9.80 -0.50
CA THR A 675 3.30 9.07 -0.36
C THR A 675 2.07 9.87 -0.82
N THR A 676 0.98 9.18 -1.18
CA THR A 676 -0.33 9.83 -1.40
C THR A 676 -0.89 10.53 -0.16
N ASP A 677 -0.41 10.21 1.05
CA ASP A 677 -0.77 10.94 2.27
C ASP A 677 -0.05 12.30 2.34
N HIS A 678 1.19 12.40 1.83
CA HIS A 678 1.87 13.68 1.64
C HIS A 678 1.14 14.57 0.63
N ILE A 679 0.70 13.99 -0.50
CA ILE A 679 0.01 14.71 -1.59
C ILE A 679 -1.42 15.09 -1.19
N SER A 680 -2.16 14.20 -0.53
CA SER A 680 -3.57 14.39 -0.15
C SER A 680 -3.83 13.77 1.24
N PRO A 681 -3.48 14.47 2.34
CA PRO A 681 -3.73 14.01 3.71
C PRO A 681 -5.21 13.70 3.97
N ALA A 682 -5.49 12.84 4.95
CA ALA A 682 -6.86 12.41 5.30
C ALA A 682 -7.26 12.70 6.75
N GLY A 683 -6.31 12.98 7.65
CA GLY A 683 -6.55 13.21 9.08
C GLY A 683 -7.14 14.59 9.42
N SER A 684 -7.10 14.94 10.70
CA SER A 684 -7.44 16.27 11.22
C SER A 684 -6.38 17.33 10.84
N PHE A 685 -6.75 18.60 10.93
CA PHE A 685 -5.87 19.74 10.59
C PHE A 685 -6.14 20.95 11.50
N LYS A 686 -5.15 21.85 11.59
CA LYS A 686 -5.16 23.01 12.51
C LYS A 686 -5.83 24.23 11.87
N ALA A 687 -6.39 25.12 12.68
CA ALA A 687 -6.95 26.41 12.26
C ALA A 687 -5.95 27.26 11.44
N SER A 688 -4.66 27.19 11.77
CA SER A 688 -3.58 27.88 11.06
C SER A 688 -3.27 27.36 9.63
N THR A 689 -3.98 26.33 9.14
CA THR A 689 -3.85 25.84 7.76
C THR A 689 -4.80 26.60 6.82
N PRO A 690 -4.54 26.68 5.50
CA PRO A 690 -5.47 27.33 4.56
C PRO A 690 -6.89 26.75 4.63
N ALA A 691 -7.02 25.43 4.82
CA ALA A 691 -8.31 24.76 4.99
C ALA A 691 -9.02 25.17 6.29
N GLY A 692 -8.29 25.29 7.40
CA GLY A 692 -8.81 25.79 8.68
C GLY A 692 -9.28 27.24 8.60
N GLN A 693 -8.44 28.13 8.07
CA GLN A 693 -8.77 29.54 7.85
C GLN A 693 -10.00 29.73 6.95
N TRP A 694 -10.13 28.92 5.89
CA TRP A 694 -11.31 28.93 5.04
C TRP A 694 -12.56 28.46 5.79
N LEU A 695 -12.49 27.38 6.58
CA LEU A 695 -13.61 26.91 7.40
C LEU A 695 -14.05 27.95 8.44
N GLU A 696 -13.11 28.61 9.12
CA GLU A 696 -13.40 29.73 10.02
C GLU A 696 -14.06 30.91 9.28
N SER A 697 -13.62 31.23 8.06
CA SER A 697 -14.27 32.25 7.21
C SER A 697 -15.71 31.88 6.80
N GLN A 698 -16.07 30.59 6.82
CA GLN A 698 -17.43 30.10 6.61
C GLN A 698 -18.23 29.95 7.91
N GLY A 699 -17.65 30.28 9.08
CA GLY A 699 -18.29 30.22 10.39
C GLY A 699 -18.21 28.86 11.09
N VAL A 700 -17.36 27.93 10.62
CA VAL A 700 -17.15 26.62 11.24
C VAL A 700 -16.07 26.74 12.32
N ARG A 701 -16.36 26.23 13.54
CA ARG A 701 -15.39 26.28 14.66
C ARG A 701 -14.32 25.18 14.49
N PRO A 702 -13.09 25.33 15.05
CA PRO A 702 -12.04 24.32 14.95
C PRO A 702 -12.43 22.90 15.37
N GLN A 703 -13.23 22.77 16.43
CA GLN A 703 -13.80 21.50 16.89
C GLN A 703 -14.74 20.82 15.87
N ASP A 704 -15.35 21.59 14.97
CA ASP A 704 -16.30 21.11 13.96
C ASP A 704 -15.64 20.92 12.58
N PHE A 705 -14.31 21.14 12.46
CA PHE A 705 -13.59 20.97 11.20
C PHE A 705 -13.69 19.54 10.65
N ASN A 706 -13.77 18.53 11.53
CA ASN A 706 -13.71 17.12 11.17
C ASN A 706 -12.37 16.80 10.45
N SER A 707 -12.28 15.70 9.70
CA SER A 707 -11.07 15.27 8.98
C SER A 707 -11.07 15.69 7.51
N TYR A 708 -9.90 15.80 6.87
CA TYR A 708 -9.81 15.94 5.41
C TYR A 708 -10.56 14.81 4.69
N GLY A 709 -10.53 13.58 5.22
CA GLY A 709 -11.30 12.44 4.69
C GLY A 709 -12.81 12.71 4.61
N SER A 710 -13.39 13.30 5.67
CA SER A 710 -14.80 13.69 5.70
C SER A 710 -15.16 14.80 4.70
N ARG A 711 -14.20 15.69 4.41
CA ARG A 711 -14.37 16.90 3.58
C ARG A 711 -14.20 16.64 2.08
N ARG A 712 -13.96 15.39 1.65
CA ARG A 712 -13.68 15.01 0.26
C ARG A 712 -14.76 15.33 -0.78
N GLY A 713 -15.99 15.62 -0.37
CA GLY A 713 -17.03 16.13 -1.27
C GLY A 713 -16.92 17.64 -1.58
N ASN A 714 -15.98 18.36 -0.95
CA ASN A 714 -15.82 19.81 -1.07
C ASN A 714 -14.42 20.17 -1.59
N HIS A 715 -14.37 20.68 -2.82
CA HIS A 715 -13.10 21.01 -3.47
C HIS A 715 -12.38 22.21 -2.85
N ASP A 716 -13.10 23.20 -2.28
CA ASP A 716 -12.48 24.32 -1.56
C ASP A 716 -11.60 23.82 -0.41
N VAL A 717 -12.07 22.84 0.38
CA VAL A 717 -11.29 22.27 1.48
C VAL A 717 -10.15 21.39 0.95
N MET A 718 -10.44 20.52 -0.02
CA MET A 718 -9.45 19.52 -0.46
C MET A 718 -8.29 20.11 -1.28
N VAL A 719 -8.52 21.13 -2.10
CA VAL A 719 -7.45 21.84 -2.82
C VAL A 719 -6.54 22.59 -1.83
N ARG A 720 -7.13 23.17 -0.77
CA ARG A 720 -6.38 23.77 0.36
C ARG A 720 -5.64 22.74 1.21
N GLY A 721 -6.10 21.49 1.22
CA GLY A 721 -5.44 20.35 1.85
C GLY A 721 -4.38 19.65 0.97
N THR A 722 -4.31 19.96 -0.33
CA THR A 722 -3.39 19.28 -1.25
C THR A 722 -1.95 19.75 -0.99
N PHE A 723 -1.05 18.79 -0.81
CA PHE A 723 0.30 18.96 -0.26
C PHE A 723 0.34 19.63 1.14
N ALA A 724 -0.76 19.71 1.88
CA ALA A 724 -0.81 20.35 3.21
C ALA A 724 -0.35 19.43 4.36
N ASN A 725 0.25 18.26 4.07
CA ASN A 725 0.67 17.30 5.08
C ASN A 725 1.82 17.86 5.94
N VAL A 726 1.73 17.70 7.26
CA VAL A 726 2.73 18.21 8.22
C VAL A 726 4.13 17.57 8.10
N ARG A 727 4.29 16.51 7.32
CA ARG A 727 5.57 15.81 7.07
C ARG A 727 6.14 15.98 5.65
N VAL A 728 5.42 16.64 4.72
CA VAL A 728 5.94 16.83 3.36
C VAL A 728 7.18 17.73 3.36
N LYS A 729 8.17 17.41 2.53
CA LYS A 729 9.46 18.10 2.46
C LYS A 729 9.68 18.66 1.06
N ASN A 730 9.62 19.98 0.95
CA ASN A 730 9.86 20.70 -0.29
C ASN A 730 11.33 21.15 -0.36
N LEU A 731 12.07 20.65 -1.34
CA LEU A 731 13.49 20.91 -1.54
C LEU A 731 13.78 22.34 -2.05
N MET A 732 12.77 23.04 -2.59
CA MET A 732 12.82 24.48 -2.88
C MET A 732 13.02 25.32 -1.61
N LEU A 733 12.58 24.81 -0.45
CA LEU A 733 12.77 25.49 0.82
C LEU A 733 14.22 25.33 1.30
N PRO A 734 14.87 26.40 1.79
CA PRO A 734 16.17 26.29 2.42
C PRO A 734 16.07 25.34 3.62
N ALA A 735 17.16 24.62 3.89
CA ALA A 735 17.28 23.88 5.14
C ALA A 735 17.28 24.84 6.33
N ASN A 736 16.80 24.37 7.47
CA ASN A 736 16.91 25.04 8.76
C ASN A 736 18.39 25.20 9.16
N ALA A 737 18.67 26.02 10.17
CA ALA A 737 20.03 26.31 10.64
C ALA A 737 20.79 25.09 11.23
N ASP A 738 20.09 23.96 11.45
CA ASP A 738 20.62 22.65 11.87
C ASP A 738 20.78 21.66 10.70
N GLY A 739 20.46 22.05 9.46
CA GLY A 739 20.48 21.19 8.28
C GLY A 739 19.21 20.39 8.04
N SER A 740 18.22 20.42 8.95
CA SER A 740 16.94 19.74 8.75
C SER A 740 16.12 20.41 7.62
N ARG A 741 15.30 19.63 6.91
CA ARG A 741 14.35 20.19 5.94
C ARG A 741 13.08 20.66 6.65
N ILE A 742 12.56 21.82 6.25
CA ILE A 742 11.26 22.31 6.70
C ILE A 742 10.18 21.30 6.31
N GLU A 743 9.40 20.85 7.30
CA GLU A 743 8.26 19.95 7.11
C GLU A 743 6.96 20.76 7.09
N GLY A 744 6.03 20.42 6.18
CA GLY A 744 4.72 21.05 6.04
C GLY A 744 4.45 21.60 4.64
N GLY A 745 3.18 21.93 4.38
CA GLY A 745 2.68 22.37 3.06
C GLY A 745 3.08 23.78 2.64
N TYR A 746 4.39 24.02 2.54
CA TYR A 746 4.99 25.32 2.22
C TYR A 746 5.84 25.27 0.95
N THR A 747 5.94 26.41 0.26
CA THR A 747 6.76 26.57 -0.95
C THR A 747 7.24 28.00 -1.13
N LEU A 748 8.06 28.23 -2.17
CA LEU A 748 8.46 29.56 -2.61
C LEU A 748 7.62 29.98 -3.82
N CYS A 749 6.91 31.10 -3.70
CA CYS A 749 6.26 31.77 -4.83
C CYS A 749 7.11 32.98 -5.23
N ASN A 750 7.81 32.90 -6.37
CA ASN A 750 8.78 33.93 -6.79
C ASN A 750 9.86 34.27 -5.73
N GLY A 751 10.18 33.32 -4.86
CA GLY A 751 11.12 33.49 -3.73
C GLY A 751 10.45 33.84 -2.38
N GLU A 752 9.17 34.19 -2.36
CA GLU A 752 8.41 34.42 -1.11
C GLU A 752 8.00 33.10 -0.46
N TYR A 753 8.32 32.91 0.82
CA TYR A 753 7.81 31.78 1.62
C TYR A 753 6.29 31.90 1.80
N THR A 754 5.55 30.87 1.39
CA THR A 754 4.08 30.84 1.45
C THR A 754 3.54 29.41 1.49
N THR A 755 2.22 29.20 1.58
CA THR A 755 1.65 27.85 1.50
C THR A 755 1.59 27.37 0.04
N VAL A 756 1.58 26.05 -0.18
CA VAL A 756 1.43 25.48 -1.54
C VAL A 756 0.14 25.96 -2.21
N TYR A 757 -0.95 26.05 -1.44
CA TYR A 757 -2.22 26.57 -1.92
C TYR A 757 -2.11 28.02 -2.41
N ASP A 758 -1.54 28.92 -1.59
CA ASP A 758 -1.44 30.34 -1.94
C ASP A 758 -0.53 30.58 -3.14
N ALA A 759 0.56 29.81 -3.27
CA ALA A 759 1.43 29.84 -4.45
C ALA A 759 0.68 29.39 -5.72
N ALA A 760 -0.08 28.29 -5.64
CA ALA A 760 -0.89 27.80 -6.76
C ALA A 760 -1.95 28.82 -7.18
N MET A 761 -2.66 29.45 -6.23
CA MET A 761 -3.66 30.48 -6.53
C MET A 761 -3.01 31.73 -7.15
N LYS A 762 -1.83 32.15 -6.66
CA LYS A 762 -1.03 33.24 -7.28
C LYS A 762 -0.65 32.91 -8.73
N TYR A 763 -0.22 31.67 -9.03
CA TYR A 763 0.13 31.27 -10.40
C TYR A 763 -1.10 31.21 -11.31
N LEU A 764 -2.21 30.60 -10.85
CA LEU A 764 -3.48 30.53 -11.58
C LEU A 764 -4.04 31.92 -11.93
N ALA A 765 -4.05 32.86 -10.97
CA ALA A 765 -4.53 34.22 -11.19
C ALA A 765 -3.70 34.99 -12.24
N ASN A 766 -2.41 34.67 -12.36
CA ASN A 766 -1.51 35.23 -13.36
C ASN A 766 -1.46 34.42 -14.68
N GLY A 767 -2.32 33.40 -14.85
CA GLY A 767 -2.31 32.52 -16.03
C GLY A 767 -1.02 31.70 -16.19
N THR A 768 -0.20 31.59 -15.15
CA THR A 768 1.09 30.87 -15.15
C THR A 768 0.84 29.38 -14.91
N PRO A 769 1.16 28.47 -15.84
CA PRO A 769 1.00 27.04 -15.61
C PRO A 769 2.05 26.53 -14.60
N SER A 770 1.75 25.46 -13.87
CA SER A 770 2.66 24.92 -12.85
C SER A 770 3.11 23.49 -13.12
N ILE A 771 4.28 23.13 -12.58
CA ILE A 771 4.91 21.82 -12.68
C ILE A 771 5.38 21.36 -11.28
N VAL A 772 5.39 20.04 -11.05
CA VAL A 772 5.93 19.43 -9.81
C VAL A 772 7.08 18.52 -10.16
N PHE A 773 8.17 18.60 -9.39
CA PHE A 773 9.30 17.68 -9.48
C PHE A 773 9.34 16.74 -8.28
N ALA A 774 9.77 15.49 -8.50
CA ALA A 774 9.87 14.48 -7.46
C ALA A 774 11.06 13.52 -7.67
N GLY A 775 11.41 12.79 -6.61
CA GLY A 775 12.36 11.68 -6.64
C GLY A 775 11.74 10.37 -7.15
N ASP A 776 12.19 9.25 -6.59
CA ASP A 776 11.67 7.91 -6.85
C ASP A 776 10.36 7.62 -6.11
N GLU A 777 9.62 6.61 -6.56
CA GLU A 777 8.36 6.12 -5.95
C GLU A 777 7.28 7.20 -5.73
N TYR A 778 7.21 8.22 -6.60
CA TYR A 778 6.25 9.30 -6.42
C TYR A 778 4.80 8.79 -6.49
N GLY A 779 4.03 9.08 -5.44
CA GLY A 779 2.64 8.66 -5.29
C GLY A 779 2.44 7.32 -4.59
N THR A 780 3.44 6.78 -3.88
CA THR A 780 3.33 5.49 -3.18
C THR A 780 2.26 5.46 -2.06
N GLY A 781 1.74 4.27 -1.74
CA GLY A 781 0.81 4.04 -0.62
C GLY A 781 -0.66 3.87 -1.02
N SER A 782 -1.60 4.37 -0.21
CA SER A 782 -3.04 4.15 -0.40
C SER A 782 -3.56 4.89 -1.63
N SER A 783 -4.39 4.25 -2.45
CA SER A 783 -4.98 4.96 -3.59
C SER A 783 -5.95 6.06 -3.15
N ARG A 784 -5.68 7.30 -3.57
CA ARG A 784 -6.44 8.51 -3.21
C ARG A 784 -6.65 9.33 -4.47
N ASP A 785 -7.89 9.42 -4.93
CA ASP A 785 -8.29 10.24 -6.09
C ASP A 785 -7.91 11.71 -5.92
N TRP A 786 -8.05 12.24 -4.71
CA TRP A 786 -7.66 13.60 -4.34
C TRP A 786 -6.15 13.89 -4.48
N ALA A 787 -5.27 12.89 -4.55
CA ALA A 787 -3.87 13.12 -4.87
C ALA A 787 -3.67 13.59 -6.33
N ALA A 788 -4.56 13.18 -7.25
CA ALA A 788 -4.56 13.66 -8.64
C ALA A 788 -5.53 14.84 -8.85
N LYS A 789 -6.76 14.74 -8.32
CA LYS A 789 -7.77 15.82 -8.40
C LYS A 789 -7.27 17.12 -7.77
N GLY A 790 -6.64 17.04 -6.61
CA GLY A 790 -6.01 18.19 -5.94
C GLY A 790 -4.87 18.79 -6.75
N THR A 791 -3.95 17.95 -7.22
CA THR A 791 -2.81 18.36 -8.07
C THR A 791 -3.28 19.11 -9.33
N GLN A 792 -4.31 18.60 -10.01
CA GLN A 792 -4.91 19.21 -11.19
C GLN A 792 -5.54 20.59 -10.87
N LEU A 793 -6.24 20.71 -9.74
CA LEU A 793 -6.90 21.94 -9.30
C LEU A 793 -5.94 23.00 -8.71
N LEU A 794 -4.73 22.60 -8.28
CA LEU A 794 -3.61 23.51 -8.03
C LEU A 794 -2.96 24.03 -9.35
N GLY A 795 -3.55 23.71 -10.51
CA GLY A 795 -3.12 24.20 -11.82
C GLY A 795 -1.98 23.40 -12.47
N VAL A 796 -1.49 22.34 -11.81
CA VAL A 796 -0.34 21.56 -12.26
C VAL A 796 -0.64 20.88 -13.60
N LYS A 797 0.24 21.06 -14.59
CA LYS A 797 0.10 20.50 -15.94
C LYS A 797 0.96 19.26 -16.18
N ALA A 798 2.10 19.18 -15.51
CA ALA A 798 2.95 18.01 -15.54
C ALA A 798 3.56 17.71 -14.16
N VAL A 799 3.91 16.45 -13.95
CA VAL A 799 4.74 15.98 -12.83
C VAL A 799 5.94 15.28 -13.42
N ILE A 800 7.16 15.63 -12.99
CA ILE A 800 8.39 14.96 -13.44
C ILE A 800 9.05 14.25 -12.26
N ALA A 801 9.16 12.93 -12.32
CA ALA A 801 9.71 12.08 -11.26
C ALA A 801 10.87 11.21 -11.76
N LYS A 802 11.68 10.66 -10.86
CA LYS A 802 12.62 9.56 -11.20
C LYS A 802 11.85 8.27 -11.48
N SER A 803 10.80 8.01 -10.70
CA SER A 803 9.84 6.93 -10.92
C SER A 803 8.49 7.21 -10.23
N PHE A 804 7.42 6.53 -10.67
CA PHE A 804 6.06 6.66 -10.12
C PHE A 804 5.54 5.33 -9.59
N GLU A 805 4.64 5.39 -8.60
CA GLU A 805 3.72 4.28 -8.33
C GLU A 805 2.65 4.17 -9.46
N ARG A 806 2.30 2.94 -9.87
CA ARG A 806 1.42 2.62 -11.00
C ARG A 806 0.05 3.30 -10.91
N ILE A 807 -0.62 3.17 -9.77
CA ILE A 807 -1.98 3.69 -9.56
C ILE A 807 -1.94 5.22 -9.53
N HIS A 808 -0.96 5.84 -8.86
CA HIS A 808 -0.87 7.30 -8.85
C HIS A 808 -0.57 7.86 -10.25
N ARG A 809 0.33 7.24 -11.03
CA ARG A 809 0.58 7.58 -12.44
C ARG A 809 -0.72 7.57 -13.27
N ALA A 810 -1.49 6.47 -13.20
CA ALA A 810 -2.75 6.34 -13.92
C ALA A 810 -3.79 7.40 -13.49
N ASN A 811 -3.87 7.71 -12.18
CA ASN A 811 -4.75 8.75 -11.66
C ASN A 811 -4.37 10.16 -12.19
N LEU A 812 -3.08 10.47 -12.35
CA LEU A 812 -2.63 11.76 -12.93
C LEU A 812 -3.12 11.90 -14.38
N VAL A 813 -2.92 10.87 -15.22
CA VAL A 813 -3.42 10.87 -16.61
C VAL A 813 -4.96 10.94 -16.64
N GLY A 814 -5.63 10.21 -15.74
CA GLY A 814 -7.08 10.27 -15.55
C GLY A 814 -7.62 11.67 -15.25
N MET A 815 -6.80 12.57 -14.68
CA MET A 815 -7.14 13.98 -14.47
C MET A 815 -6.56 14.93 -15.53
N GLY A 816 -5.90 14.43 -16.57
CA GLY A 816 -5.27 15.26 -17.61
C GLY A 816 -3.98 15.96 -17.17
N VAL A 817 -3.33 15.50 -16.09
CA VAL A 817 -1.99 15.92 -15.69
C VAL A 817 -0.99 14.97 -16.35
N LEU A 818 0.06 15.50 -16.99
CA LEU A 818 1.04 14.70 -17.73
C LEU A 818 2.15 14.16 -16.79
N PRO A 819 2.22 12.84 -16.51
CA PRO A 819 3.36 12.27 -15.80
C PRO A 819 4.53 12.09 -16.78
N LEU A 820 5.71 12.54 -16.38
CA LEU A 820 6.97 12.40 -17.13
C LEU A 820 8.04 11.79 -16.24
N GLN A 821 8.89 10.94 -16.79
CA GLN A 821 9.98 10.31 -16.05
C GLN A 821 11.34 10.82 -16.53
N PHE A 822 12.25 11.15 -15.61
CA PHE A 822 13.63 11.43 -15.97
C PHE A 822 14.30 10.21 -16.62
N LYS A 823 15.15 10.44 -17.62
CA LYS A 823 15.98 9.39 -18.25
C LYS A 823 17.42 9.49 -17.73
N ASN A 824 18.28 8.56 -18.14
CA ASN A 824 19.75 8.63 -17.96
C ASN A 824 20.31 8.76 -16.52
N GLY A 825 19.48 8.64 -15.49
CA GLY A 825 19.86 8.95 -14.10
C GLY A 825 19.74 10.44 -13.74
N GLU A 826 19.07 11.23 -14.58
CA GLU A 826 18.76 12.65 -14.36
C GLU A 826 17.72 12.80 -13.24
N SER A 827 17.71 13.96 -12.59
CA SER A 827 16.89 14.27 -11.42
C SER A 827 16.80 15.78 -11.22
N ALA A 828 15.89 16.26 -10.38
CA ALA A 828 15.82 17.69 -10.06
C ALA A 828 17.12 18.21 -9.40
N GLU A 829 17.75 17.36 -8.59
CA GLU A 829 19.02 17.63 -7.92
C GLU A 829 20.20 17.69 -8.91
N SER A 830 20.32 16.71 -9.83
CA SER A 830 21.42 16.67 -10.80
C SER A 830 21.34 17.77 -11.87
N LEU A 831 20.16 18.37 -12.05
CA LEU A 831 19.90 19.47 -12.99
C LEU A 831 19.96 20.85 -12.31
N ASP A 832 20.16 20.90 -10.99
CA ASP A 832 20.17 22.12 -10.18
C ASP A 832 18.86 22.92 -10.40
N ILE A 833 17.73 22.26 -10.16
CA ILE A 833 16.39 22.84 -10.20
C ILE A 833 16.04 23.42 -8.82
N THR A 834 16.04 24.75 -8.72
CA THR A 834 15.80 25.47 -7.46
C THR A 834 14.37 26.01 -7.33
N GLY A 835 13.59 25.98 -8.42
CA GLY A 835 12.27 26.58 -8.55
C GLY A 835 12.26 28.03 -9.03
N ASN A 836 13.44 28.62 -9.27
CA ASN A 836 13.58 29.98 -9.84
C ASN A 836 13.43 30.00 -11.37
N GLU A 837 13.61 28.86 -12.02
CA GLU A 837 13.66 28.65 -13.47
C GLU A 837 12.28 28.81 -14.13
N THR A 838 12.20 28.77 -15.46
CA THR A 838 10.94 28.50 -16.18
C THR A 838 11.09 27.28 -17.07
N PHE A 839 10.02 26.50 -17.22
CA PHE A 839 10.05 25.20 -17.87
C PHE A 839 9.11 25.12 -19.07
N ASP A 840 9.59 24.49 -20.14
CA ASP A 840 8.84 24.11 -21.32
C ASP A 840 8.96 22.59 -21.55
N ILE A 841 7.93 21.94 -22.10
CA ILE A 841 7.95 20.53 -22.49
C ILE A 841 7.62 20.42 -23.99
N ILE A 842 8.64 20.05 -24.77
CA ILE A 842 8.55 19.88 -26.21
C ILE A 842 8.18 18.42 -26.53
N GLY A 843 7.19 18.23 -27.41
CA GLY A 843 6.62 16.92 -27.77
C GLY A 843 5.17 16.71 -27.33
N VAL A 844 4.56 17.69 -26.65
CA VAL A 844 3.14 17.67 -26.26
C VAL A 844 2.28 18.29 -27.37
N ASN A 845 1.63 17.45 -28.17
CA ASN A 845 0.76 17.81 -29.29
C ASN A 845 -0.30 16.71 -29.54
N ASP A 846 -1.15 16.87 -30.56
CA ASP A 846 -2.20 15.89 -30.86
C ASP A 846 -1.68 14.52 -31.34
N ASP A 847 -0.45 14.45 -31.86
CA ASP A 847 0.21 13.22 -32.32
C ASP A 847 0.89 12.43 -31.17
N ILE A 848 0.61 12.78 -29.92
CA ILE A 848 1.16 12.12 -28.73
C ILE A 848 0.88 10.61 -28.72
N THR A 849 1.96 9.84 -28.60
CA THR A 849 1.93 8.37 -28.50
C THR A 849 2.34 7.87 -27.11
N PRO A 850 1.94 6.65 -26.72
CA PRO A 850 2.33 6.05 -25.45
C PRO A 850 3.84 5.95 -25.30
N GLN A 851 4.36 6.21 -24.11
CA GLN A 851 5.77 6.03 -23.73
C GLN A 851 6.83 6.79 -24.54
N GLN A 852 6.43 7.71 -25.43
CA GLN A 852 7.33 8.49 -26.28
C GLN A 852 8.30 9.39 -25.49
N ASP A 853 9.48 9.64 -26.05
CA ASP A 853 10.41 10.62 -25.49
C ASP A 853 9.94 12.06 -25.77
N MET A 854 10.11 12.93 -24.78
CA MET A 854 9.85 14.36 -24.82
C MET A 854 11.08 15.12 -24.32
N THR A 855 11.18 16.41 -24.63
CA THR A 855 12.29 17.26 -24.14
C THR A 855 11.78 18.27 -23.13
N LEU A 856 12.26 18.15 -21.89
CA LEU A 856 12.15 19.20 -20.88
C LEU A 856 13.21 20.28 -21.19
N MET A 857 12.78 21.52 -21.35
CA MET A 857 13.65 22.68 -21.54
C MET A 857 13.59 23.55 -20.28
N ILE A 858 14.75 23.77 -19.66
CA ILE A 858 14.92 24.46 -18.38
C ILE A 858 15.61 25.80 -18.64
N HIS A 859 14.90 26.91 -18.49
CA HIS A 859 15.44 28.26 -18.64
C HIS A 859 15.94 28.78 -17.29
N LYS A 860 17.26 28.93 -17.13
CA LYS A 860 17.86 29.46 -15.89
C LYS A 860 17.88 31.00 -15.88
N LYS A 861 17.96 31.57 -14.67
CA LYS A 861 17.85 33.02 -14.42
C LYS A 861 19.00 33.86 -15.02
N ASP A 862 20.11 33.21 -15.38
CA ASP A 862 21.25 33.81 -16.08
C ASP A 862 21.05 33.91 -17.61
N GLY A 863 19.93 33.40 -18.14
CA GLY A 863 19.63 33.35 -19.57
C GLY A 863 20.17 32.10 -20.28
N THR A 864 20.83 31.17 -19.57
CA THR A 864 21.17 29.85 -20.12
C THR A 864 19.93 28.95 -20.21
N SER A 865 20.02 27.88 -20.99
CA SER A 865 18.96 26.88 -21.06
C SER A 865 19.53 25.48 -21.20
N ALA A 866 18.98 24.52 -20.46
CA ALA A 866 19.34 23.11 -20.50
C ALA A 866 18.21 22.28 -21.13
N HIS A 867 18.55 21.31 -21.98
CA HIS A 867 17.60 20.42 -22.65
C HIS A 867 17.80 18.99 -22.11
N VAL A 868 16.74 18.39 -21.59
CA VAL A 868 16.74 17.15 -20.81
C VAL A 868 15.75 16.17 -21.45
N GLN A 869 16.13 14.91 -21.63
CA GLN A 869 15.21 13.90 -22.18
C GLN A 869 14.37 13.30 -21.05
N VAL A 870 13.05 13.33 -21.23
CA VAL A 870 12.07 12.79 -20.28
C VAL A 870 11.09 11.88 -21.02
N GLN A 871 10.79 10.73 -20.43
CA GLN A 871 9.85 9.77 -21.02
C GLN A 871 8.41 10.17 -20.67
N ASN A 872 7.51 10.18 -21.64
CA ASN A 872 6.07 10.22 -21.41
C ASN A 872 5.63 8.99 -20.58
N ARG A 873 4.88 9.18 -19.49
CA ARG A 873 4.30 8.09 -18.68
C ARG A 873 2.78 7.99 -18.80
N ILE A 874 2.24 8.45 -19.92
CA ILE A 874 1.05 7.86 -20.55
C ILE A 874 1.52 6.54 -21.14
N ASP A 875 1.11 5.42 -20.53
CA ASP A 875 1.70 4.11 -20.81
C ASP A 875 0.97 3.36 -21.93
N THR A 876 -0.28 3.77 -22.24
CA THR A 876 -1.25 2.98 -23.01
C THR A 876 -2.00 3.82 -24.06
N PRO A 877 -2.56 3.22 -25.14
CA PRO A 877 -3.33 3.95 -26.15
C PRO A 877 -4.64 4.56 -25.63
N ILE A 878 -5.33 3.91 -24.68
CA ILE A 878 -6.58 4.45 -24.11
C ILE A 878 -6.29 5.62 -23.15
N GLU A 879 -5.12 5.63 -22.52
CA GLU A 879 -4.66 6.77 -21.72
C GLU A 879 -4.34 8.01 -22.57
N VAL A 880 -3.91 7.84 -23.83
CA VAL A 880 -3.80 8.95 -24.79
C VAL A 880 -5.17 9.58 -25.06
N ASP A 881 -6.22 8.78 -25.26
CA ASP A 881 -7.58 9.29 -25.46
C ASP A 881 -8.10 10.00 -24.19
N TYR A 882 -7.84 9.47 -22.99
CA TYR A 882 -8.17 10.16 -21.73
C TYR A 882 -7.45 11.52 -21.64
N TYR A 883 -6.14 11.58 -21.93
CA TYR A 883 -5.37 12.82 -21.88
C TYR A 883 -5.88 13.84 -22.92
N ARG A 884 -6.09 13.43 -24.17
CA ARG A 884 -6.64 14.27 -25.27
C ARG A 884 -8.02 14.84 -24.94
N HIS A 885 -8.83 14.11 -24.18
CA HIS A 885 -10.16 14.57 -23.76
C HIS A 885 -10.14 15.54 -22.57
N GLY A 886 -8.98 15.75 -21.92
CA GLY A 886 -8.83 16.57 -20.72
C GLY A 886 -9.04 15.80 -19.41
N GLY A 887 -8.84 14.48 -19.44
CA GLY A 887 -9.12 13.55 -18.34
C GLY A 887 -10.24 12.55 -18.69
N ILE A 888 -10.38 11.53 -17.85
CA ILE A 888 -11.31 10.42 -18.08
C ILE A 888 -12.78 10.82 -17.89
N LEU A 889 -13.10 11.73 -16.96
CA LEU A 889 -14.50 12.15 -16.75
C LEU A 889 -15.02 12.94 -17.98
N PRO A 890 -14.26 13.90 -18.56
CA PRO A 890 -14.60 14.49 -19.86
C PRO A 890 -14.54 13.51 -21.05
N PHE A 891 -13.80 12.40 -20.99
CA PHE A 891 -13.86 11.35 -22.00
C PHE A 891 -15.20 10.61 -21.95
N VAL A 892 -15.53 10.07 -20.77
CA VAL A 892 -16.75 9.28 -20.53
C VAL A 892 -18.01 10.11 -20.71
N LEU A 893 -18.04 11.37 -20.26
CA LEU A 893 -19.18 12.26 -20.46
C LEU A 893 -19.51 12.44 -21.95
N ARG A 894 -18.51 12.71 -22.80
CA ARG A 894 -18.72 12.78 -24.26
C ARG A 894 -19.24 11.46 -24.81
N GLN A 895 -18.64 10.33 -24.43
CA GLN A 895 -19.07 9.00 -24.89
C GLN A 895 -20.52 8.67 -24.54
N LEU A 896 -20.98 9.04 -23.33
CA LEU A 896 -22.37 8.84 -22.90
C LEU A 896 -23.34 9.74 -23.68
N LEU A 897 -23.00 11.02 -23.85
CA LEU A 897 -23.85 11.98 -24.57
C LEU A 897 -23.92 11.68 -26.08
N ASP A 898 -22.82 11.30 -26.74
CA ASP A 898 -22.80 10.89 -28.16
C ASP A 898 -23.62 9.62 -28.42
N ASN A 899 -23.52 8.64 -27.53
CA ASN A 899 -24.32 7.41 -27.64
C ASN A 899 -25.81 7.70 -27.42
N SER A 900 -26.17 8.69 -26.60
CA SER A 900 -27.57 9.12 -26.44
C SER A 900 -28.19 9.64 -27.74
N GLY A 901 -27.42 10.35 -28.58
CA GLY A 901 -27.88 10.80 -29.90
C GLY A 901 -28.23 9.63 -30.84
N LYS A 902 -27.47 8.54 -30.77
CA LYS A 902 -27.73 7.31 -31.55
C LYS A 902 -28.92 6.51 -31.00
N ILE A 903 -29.16 6.55 -29.69
CA ILE A 903 -30.34 5.93 -29.06
C ILE A 903 -31.62 6.74 -29.34
N ALA A 904 -31.54 8.07 -29.34
CA ALA A 904 -32.64 8.95 -29.75
C ALA A 904 -33.01 8.78 -31.23
N GLY A 905 -32.02 8.56 -32.12
CA GLY A 905 -32.26 8.13 -33.50
C GLY A 905 -32.89 6.73 -33.62
N GLY A 906 -32.77 5.89 -32.60
CA GLY A 906 -33.30 4.52 -32.56
C GLY A 906 -34.75 4.40 -32.04
N THR A 907 -35.29 5.43 -31.39
CA THR A 907 -36.66 5.40 -30.81
C THR A 907 -37.74 6.03 -31.71
N ALA A 908 -37.37 6.48 -32.92
CA ALA A 908 -38.30 6.97 -33.94
C ALA A 908 -38.64 5.93 -35.02
N ALA A 909 -38.15 4.68 -34.92
CA ALA A 909 -38.21 3.67 -35.97
C ALA A 909 -38.61 2.26 -35.47
N SER A 910 -39.70 2.17 -34.70
CA SER A 910 -40.26 0.88 -34.22
C SER A 910 -41.79 0.80 -34.28
N ALA A 911 -42.41 1.53 -35.21
CA ALA A 911 -43.83 1.41 -35.57
C ALA A 911 -43.98 1.28 -37.10
N GLY A 912 -44.16 0.03 -37.56
CA GLY A 912 -44.03 -0.35 -38.98
C GLY A 912 -42.57 -0.70 -39.33
N VAL A 913 -42.30 -1.62 -40.27
CA VAL A 913 -43.19 -2.37 -41.18
C VAL A 913 -42.76 -3.86 -41.21
N ALA A 914 -43.71 -4.77 -41.43
CA ALA A 914 -43.45 -6.19 -41.63
C ALA A 914 -43.37 -6.56 -43.12
N ALA A 915 -42.49 -7.50 -43.46
CA ALA A 915 -42.09 -7.92 -44.82
C ALA A 915 -41.38 -6.80 -45.64
N ALA A 916 -40.47 -7.10 -46.56
CA ALA A 916 -40.07 -8.39 -47.16
C ALA A 916 -38.54 -8.48 -47.37
N GLY A 917 -38.05 -9.61 -47.87
CA GLY A 917 -36.66 -9.74 -48.34
C GLY A 917 -36.61 -10.22 -49.79
N ALA A 918 -35.82 -9.54 -50.63
CA ALA A 918 -35.38 -10.03 -51.94
C ALA A 918 -34.17 -9.24 -52.48
N ALA A 919 -33.45 -9.89 -53.38
CA ALA A 919 -32.17 -9.56 -54.00
C ALA A 919 -31.95 -8.16 -54.63
N LEU A 920 -30.70 -7.70 -54.49
CA LEU A 920 -29.79 -7.17 -55.55
C LEU A 920 -30.22 -6.05 -56.52
N SER A 921 -29.47 -4.95 -56.43
CA SER A 921 -28.79 -4.23 -57.54
C SER A 921 -29.53 -3.15 -58.36
N HIS A 922 -28.77 -2.08 -58.67
CA HIS A 922 -28.90 -1.07 -59.74
C HIS A 922 -30.19 -0.23 -59.90
N GLY A 923 -30.01 1.09 -59.91
CA GLY A 923 -30.54 1.94 -61.01
C GLY A 923 -31.75 2.85 -60.75
N GLN A 924 -31.46 4.15 -60.59
CA GLN A 924 -32.20 5.32 -61.09
C GLN A 924 -33.75 5.46 -60.93
N HIS A 925 -34.13 6.57 -60.28
CA HIS A 925 -35.13 7.57 -60.69
C HIS A 925 -36.66 7.30 -60.78
N ASP A 926 -37.37 8.21 -60.11
CA ASP A 926 -38.56 8.98 -60.54
C ASP A 926 -40.02 8.47 -60.40
N GLU A 927 -40.72 9.24 -59.57
CA GLU A 927 -42.10 9.78 -59.69
C GLU A 927 -43.40 8.98 -59.44
N HIS A 928 -44.17 9.56 -58.49
CA HIS A 928 -45.59 9.97 -58.60
C HIS A 928 -46.78 9.13 -58.05
N LYS A 929 -47.51 9.80 -57.12
CA LYS A 929 -48.98 9.92 -56.94
C LYS A 929 -49.75 8.74 -56.26
N VAL A 930 -50.33 8.90 -55.04
CA VAL A 930 -51.55 9.67 -54.61
C VAL A 930 -52.82 8.78 -54.63
N ILE A 931 -53.53 8.50 -53.51
CA ILE A 931 -54.72 9.21 -52.93
C ILE A 931 -55.03 8.75 -51.46
N GLN A 932 -55.54 9.68 -50.62
CA GLN A 932 -56.47 9.68 -49.43
C GLN A 932 -56.94 8.36 -48.71
N THR A 933 -57.54 8.29 -47.49
CA THR A 933 -58.35 9.25 -46.65
C THR A 933 -58.51 8.81 -45.15
N ALA A 934 -58.89 9.75 -44.25
CA ALA A 934 -59.71 9.61 -42.99
C ALA A 934 -59.16 8.83 -41.75
N MET A 935 -58.97 9.44 -40.55
CA MET A 935 -59.88 9.71 -39.38
C MET A 935 -60.15 8.49 -38.44
N THR A 936 -60.30 8.53 -37.09
CA THR A 936 -60.21 9.56 -35.99
C THR A 936 -60.26 8.90 -34.57
N ASN A 937 -59.65 9.52 -33.53
CA ASN A 937 -60.03 9.58 -32.07
C ASN A 937 -60.13 8.30 -31.18
N ASP A 938 -60.10 8.30 -29.81
CA ASP A 938 -59.49 9.17 -28.76
C ASP A 938 -59.65 8.57 -27.30
N SER A 939 -58.74 8.92 -26.35
CA SER A 939 -58.91 9.08 -24.87
C SER A 939 -58.87 7.95 -23.76
N ASN A 940 -57.95 8.13 -22.78
CA ASN A 940 -58.07 8.17 -21.27
C ASN A 940 -58.29 6.98 -20.24
N LYS A 941 -57.27 6.79 -19.34
CA LYS A 941 -57.24 6.84 -17.81
C LYS A 941 -57.58 5.67 -16.79
N THR A 942 -56.68 5.52 -15.77
CA THR A 942 -56.82 5.17 -14.29
C THR A 942 -57.26 3.76 -13.77
N SER A 943 -56.98 3.25 -12.52
CA SER A 943 -55.91 3.46 -11.47
C SER A 943 -56.00 2.50 -10.21
N THR A 944 -54.96 2.52 -9.32
CA THR A 944 -54.91 2.31 -7.81
C THR A 944 -55.13 0.96 -7.03
N GLU A 945 -54.04 0.46 -6.40
CA GLU A 945 -53.77 -0.03 -4.98
C GLU A 945 -54.36 -1.29 -4.22
N TYR A 946 -53.43 -1.91 -3.42
CA TYR A 946 -53.49 -2.49 -2.02
C TYR A 946 -53.70 -4.01 -1.58
N LYS A 947 -52.63 -4.58 -0.96
CA LYS A 947 -52.46 -5.29 0.38
C LYS A 947 -52.82 -6.79 0.77
N THR A 948 -51.76 -7.57 1.13
CA THR A 948 -51.49 -8.47 2.33
C THR A 948 -51.95 -9.95 2.60
N THR A 949 -50.99 -10.75 3.16
CA THR A 949 -51.03 -11.91 4.15
C THR A 949 -51.12 -13.43 3.74
N THR A 950 -50.73 -14.35 4.66
CA THR A 950 -50.20 -15.77 4.51
C THR A 950 -50.84 -16.80 5.53
N PRO A 951 -50.32 -18.00 6.02
CA PRO A 951 -49.13 -18.90 5.75
C PRO A 951 -49.27 -20.49 5.89
N HIS A 952 -48.17 -21.27 5.66
CA HIS A 952 -47.72 -22.59 6.27
C HIS A 952 -48.58 -23.91 6.26
N PRO A 953 -48.11 -25.17 6.64
CA PRO A 953 -46.76 -25.80 6.91
C PRO A 953 -46.49 -27.31 6.43
N GLU A 954 -45.29 -27.89 6.74
CA GLU A 954 -44.90 -29.33 7.02
C GLU A 954 -45.05 -30.56 6.03
N SER A 955 -44.46 -31.79 6.18
CA SER A 955 -43.13 -32.31 6.71
C SER A 955 -42.80 -33.85 6.52
N SER A 956 -41.49 -34.23 6.57
CA SER A 956 -40.83 -35.49 7.11
C SER A 956 -40.70 -36.91 6.42
N SER A 957 -39.50 -37.53 6.56
CA SER A 957 -39.19 -38.95 7.03
C SER A 957 -38.32 -39.97 6.18
N LEU A 958 -37.78 -41.02 6.86
CA LEU A 958 -36.45 -41.71 6.71
C LEU A 958 -36.32 -43.10 5.98
N SER A 959 -35.15 -43.33 5.34
CA SER A 959 -34.24 -44.55 5.39
C SER A 959 -34.51 -45.92 4.69
N LYS A 960 -33.46 -46.51 4.04
CA LYS A 960 -32.89 -47.89 4.24
C LYS A 960 -31.68 -48.25 3.31
N TRP A 961 -31.13 -49.47 3.42
CA TRP A 961 -29.78 -49.94 2.98
C TRP A 961 -29.78 -51.21 2.06
N VAL A 962 -28.58 -51.70 1.65
CA VAL A 962 -28.19 -52.98 0.96
C VAL A 962 -27.94 -52.89 -0.57
N GLY A 963 -26.89 -53.46 -1.20
CA GLY A 963 -25.62 -54.05 -0.68
C GLY A 963 -24.89 -55.06 -1.63
N ALA A 964 -23.53 -55.07 -1.60
CA ALA A 964 -22.56 -56.04 -2.21
C ALA A 964 -22.49 -56.18 -3.76
N GLY A 965 -21.39 -56.64 -4.42
CA GLY A 965 -20.02 -57.02 -4.00
C GLY A 965 -19.07 -57.23 -5.24
N VAL A 966 -17.75 -56.98 -5.19
CA VAL A 966 -16.62 -57.90 -4.79
C VAL A 966 -16.17 -58.88 -5.92
N ALA A 967 -14.87 -59.14 -6.25
CA ALA A 967 -13.54 -58.48 -6.07
C ALA A 967 -12.40 -59.28 -6.81
N ALA A 968 -11.12 -58.88 -6.63
CA ALA A 968 -9.94 -59.75 -6.34
C ALA A 968 -8.96 -60.24 -7.45
N LEU A 969 -7.62 -60.45 -7.26
CA LEU A 969 -6.60 -60.04 -6.24
C LEU A 969 -5.13 -60.45 -6.67
N LEU A 970 -4.09 -59.68 -6.26
CA LEU A 970 -2.70 -60.04 -5.77
C LEU A 970 -1.68 -60.94 -6.57
N VAL A 971 -0.35 -61.06 -6.26
CA VAL A 971 0.75 -60.15 -5.75
C VAL A 971 2.14 -60.87 -5.70
N ALA A 972 3.23 -60.18 -5.27
CA ALA A 972 4.54 -60.64 -4.71
C ALA A 972 5.72 -61.06 -5.66
N LEU A 973 7.03 -61.04 -5.28
CA LEU A 973 7.85 -60.30 -4.27
C LEU A 973 9.40 -60.44 -4.55
N LEU A 974 10.19 -59.38 -4.31
CA LEU A 974 11.61 -59.29 -3.83
C LEU A 974 12.87 -59.89 -4.54
N PHE A 975 13.98 -59.13 -4.38
CA PHE A 975 15.44 -59.44 -4.31
C PHE A 975 16.39 -59.52 -5.55
N ARG A 976 17.60 -58.93 -5.32
CA ARG A 976 18.97 -59.02 -5.91
C ARG A 976 19.25 -59.98 -7.11
N GLY A 977 20.18 -59.70 -8.04
CA GLY A 977 21.13 -58.57 -8.19
C GLY A 977 22.44 -58.97 -8.94
N CYS A 978 23.25 -57.97 -9.33
CA CYS A 978 24.59 -58.07 -9.98
C CYS A 978 24.70 -58.62 -11.43
N GLY A 979 25.64 -58.08 -12.24
CA GLY A 979 26.40 -58.97 -13.15
C GLY A 979 26.86 -58.54 -14.56
N VAL A 980 27.47 -57.36 -14.78
CA VAL A 980 28.62 -57.12 -15.71
C VAL A 980 28.51 -57.50 -17.22
N TRP A 981 28.96 -56.63 -18.15
CA TRP A 981 30.06 -56.92 -19.11
C TRP A 981 30.58 -55.65 -19.81
N ASP A 982 31.90 -55.60 -19.96
CA ASP A 982 32.79 -54.59 -20.55
C ASP A 982 32.81 -54.64 -22.12
N LYS A 983 33.45 -53.76 -22.94
CA LYS A 983 34.30 -52.55 -22.73
C LYS A 983 34.40 -51.63 -23.97
N THR A 984 34.89 -50.40 -23.70
CA THR A 984 35.62 -49.38 -24.50
C THR A 984 36.30 -49.72 -25.85
N ILE A 985 36.47 -48.68 -26.71
CA ILE A 985 37.67 -48.23 -27.51
C ILE A 985 37.19 -47.32 -28.67
N GLU A 986 37.77 -46.16 -29.08
CA GLU A 986 38.89 -45.28 -28.62
C GLU A 986 38.60 -43.79 -29.03
N ALA A 987 39.55 -42.84 -28.90
CA ALA A 987 39.48 -41.48 -29.46
C ALA A 987 40.86 -40.75 -29.50
N PRO A 988 41.27 -40.14 -30.64
CA PRO A 988 42.40 -39.20 -30.64
C PRO A 988 42.26 -37.89 -31.47
N LYS A 989 42.36 -36.76 -30.73
CA LYS A 989 43.14 -35.53 -31.02
C LYS A 989 42.75 -34.57 -32.17
N ALA A 990 43.18 -33.31 -32.00
CA ALA A 990 42.81 -32.12 -32.80
C ALA A 990 44.04 -31.36 -33.35
N VAL A 991 43.83 -30.50 -34.37
CA VAL A 991 44.73 -29.43 -34.85
C VAL A 991 43.88 -28.24 -35.38
N ALA A 992 44.40 -27.01 -35.31
CA ALA A 992 43.89 -25.75 -35.88
C ALA A 992 45.06 -24.99 -36.57
N PRO A 993 44.96 -23.78 -37.20
CA PRO A 993 43.88 -22.77 -37.19
C PRO A 993 43.66 -21.96 -38.52
N ALA A 994 42.98 -20.80 -38.41
CA ALA A 994 43.14 -19.53 -39.16
C ALA A 994 42.24 -19.14 -40.37
N ALA A 995 41.49 -18.03 -40.18
CA ALA A 995 41.28 -16.85 -41.06
C ALA A 995 40.70 -16.99 -42.50
N SER A 996 39.88 -16.06 -43.04
CA SER A 996 39.25 -14.81 -42.54
C SER A 996 38.11 -14.32 -43.45
N ALA A 997 37.10 -13.62 -42.87
CA ALA A 997 36.32 -12.45 -43.35
C ALA A 997 35.83 -12.35 -44.84
N ALA A 998 34.75 -11.65 -45.20
CA ALA A 998 33.83 -10.71 -44.52
C ALA A 998 32.39 -10.90 -45.13
N LEU A 999 31.32 -10.16 -44.81
CA LEU A 999 31.14 -8.81 -44.26
C LEU A 999 29.78 -8.75 -43.52
N ALA A 1000 29.60 -7.80 -42.60
CA ALA A 1000 28.37 -7.61 -41.82
C ALA A 1000 27.88 -6.15 -41.87
N LYS A 1001 26.62 -5.92 -41.46
CA LYS A 1001 26.17 -4.65 -40.87
C LYS A 1001 25.30 -4.93 -39.64
N SER A 1002 25.43 -4.07 -38.65
CA SER A 1002 25.00 -4.32 -37.27
C SER A 1002 23.73 -3.55 -36.90
N ALA A 1003 22.91 -4.18 -36.06
CA ALA A 1003 22.22 -3.44 -35.01
C ALA A 1003 23.18 -3.35 -33.80
N GLU A 1004 23.32 -2.17 -33.19
CA GLU A 1004 24.20 -1.99 -32.05
C GLU A 1004 23.56 -2.56 -30.77
N GLN A 1005 24.31 -3.36 -30.02
CA GLN A 1005 23.96 -3.67 -28.64
C GLN A 1005 24.39 -2.51 -27.74
N PRO A 1006 23.64 -2.19 -26.66
CA PRO A 1006 24.02 -1.13 -25.74
C PRO A 1006 25.40 -1.40 -25.12
N VAL A 1007 26.25 -0.38 -25.07
CA VAL A 1007 27.59 -0.48 -24.50
C VAL A 1007 27.49 -0.49 -22.98
N ALA A 1008 27.90 -1.60 -22.36
CA ALA A 1008 28.03 -1.71 -20.92
C ALA A 1008 29.05 -0.68 -20.39
N THR A 1009 28.56 0.29 -19.61
CA THR A 1009 29.32 1.47 -19.14
C THR A 1009 29.52 1.49 -17.63
N LYS A 1010 28.70 0.79 -16.85
CA LYS A 1010 28.73 0.82 -15.38
C LYS A 1010 29.73 -0.21 -14.83
N PRO A 1011 30.49 0.10 -13.76
CA PRO A 1011 31.34 -0.89 -13.10
C PRO A 1011 30.51 -1.95 -12.36
N ILE A 1012 31.12 -3.11 -12.05
CA ILE A 1012 30.56 -4.03 -11.04
C ILE A 1012 30.59 -3.34 -9.69
N GLN A 1013 29.47 -3.34 -8.97
CA GLN A 1013 29.37 -2.75 -7.64
C GLN A 1013 28.87 -3.78 -6.65
N LEU A 1014 29.70 -4.16 -5.67
CA LEU A 1014 29.35 -5.08 -4.59
C LEU A 1014 29.53 -4.42 -3.22
N MET A 1015 28.70 -4.81 -2.24
CA MET A 1015 28.91 -4.53 -0.82
C MET A 1015 28.60 -5.77 0.01
N GLY A 1016 29.58 -6.21 0.81
CA GLY A 1016 29.53 -7.46 1.58
C GLY A 1016 29.87 -7.23 3.06
N VAL A 1017 29.06 -7.76 3.98
CA VAL A 1017 29.22 -7.57 5.44
C VAL A 1017 28.98 -8.88 6.19
N ASN A 1018 29.94 -9.29 7.03
CA ASN A 1018 29.79 -10.39 7.99
C ASN A 1018 29.18 -9.88 9.30
N LYS A 1019 27.87 -10.08 9.47
CA LYS A 1019 27.16 -9.84 10.73
C LYS A 1019 27.21 -11.10 11.59
N ASN A 1020 28.23 -11.20 12.45
CA ASN A 1020 28.38 -12.22 13.49
C ASN A 1020 28.23 -13.68 13.01
N GLY A 1021 28.80 -14.00 11.84
CA GLY A 1021 28.77 -15.33 11.22
C GLY A 1021 27.84 -15.43 10.02
N LYS A 1022 26.90 -14.49 9.84
CA LYS A 1022 26.04 -14.41 8.66
C LYS A 1022 26.57 -13.38 7.67
N PHE A 1023 26.83 -13.77 6.42
CA PHE A 1023 27.39 -12.88 5.40
C PHE A 1023 26.33 -12.35 4.45
N GLU A 1024 26.12 -11.04 4.45
CA GLU A 1024 25.18 -10.38 3.54
C GLU A 1024 25.95 -9.75 2.39
N LEU A 1025 25.64 -10.14 1.15
CA LEU A 1025 26.17 -9.54 -0.08
C LEU A 1025 25.04 -8.88 -0.87
N SER A 1026 25.27 -7.66 -1.35
CA SER A 1026 24.36 -6.90 -2.23
C SER A 1026 25.16 -6.24 -3.35
N GLY A 1027 24.50 -5.85 -4.44
CA GLY A 1027 25.19 -5.24 -5.58
C GLY A 1027 24.58 -5.54 -6.94
N ILE A 1028 25.29 -5.14 -7.99
CA ILE A 1028 24.90 -5.32 -9.40
C ILE A 1028 26.05 -5.99 -10.16
N VAL A 1029 25.72 -7.04 -10.92
CA VAL A 1029 26.66 -7.84 -11.74
C VAL A 1029 26.16 -7.97 -13.19
N PRO A 1030 27.02 -8.29 -14.17
CA PRO A 1030 26.69 -8.13 -15.59
C PRO A 1030 25.92 -9.31 -16.20
N SER A 1031 25.89 -10.47 -15.53
CA SER A 1031 25.20 -11.67 -16.00
C SER A 1031 24.76 -12.57 -14.84
N GLU A 1032 23.72 -13.39 -15.09
CA GLU A 1032 23.30 -14.43 -14.16
C GLU A 1032 24.40 -15.49 -13.93
N ASP A 1033 25.29 -15.73 -14.91
CA ASP A 1033 26.44 -16.65 -14.73
C ASP A 1033 27.38 -16.19 -13.62
N ILE A 1034 27.70 -14.88 -13.57
CA ILE A 1034 28.57 -14.31 -12.53
C ILE A 1034 27.83 -14.27 -11.19
N LYS A 1035 26.53 -13.99 -11.17
CA LYS A 1035 25.68 -14.06 -9.98
C LYS A 1035 25.65 -15.49 -9.40
N ALA A 1036 25.47 -16.50 -10.24
CA ALA A 1036 25.45 -17.91 -9.85
C ALA A 1036 26.83 -18.40 -9.38
N ALA A 1037 27.92 -17.95 -10.01
CA ALA A 1037 29.28 -18.25 -9.55
C ALA A 1037 29.57 -17.67 -8.17
N ILE A 1038 29.08 -16.45 -7.88
CA ILE A 1038 29.17 -15.84 -6.55
C ILE A 1038 28.29 -16.60 -5.54
N ASP A 1039 27.04 -16.93 -5.89
CA ASP A 1039 26.11 -17.64 -5.02
C ASP A 1039 26.64 -19.01 -4.59
N ALA A 1040 27.14 -19.80 -5.55
CA ALA A 1040 27.73 -21.10 -5.29
C ALA A 1040 28.93 -21.03 -4.34
N GLU A 1041 29.76 -19.99 -4.46
CA GLU A 1041 30.91 -19.78 -3.57
C GLU A 1041 30.47 -19.30 -2.18
N LEU A 1042 29.49 -18.39 -2.06
CA LEU A 1042 28.91 -17.99 -0.78
C LEU A 1042 28.28 -19.19 -0.04
N LYS A 1043 27.51 -20.02 -0.75
CA LYS A 1043 26.90 -21.25 -0.22
C LYS A 1043 27.95 -22.25 0.26
N LYS A 1044 29.04 -22.43 -0.50
CA LYS A 1044 30.20 -23.27 -0.14
C LYS A 1044 30.97 -22.72 1.08
N VAL A 1045 31.11 -21.40 1.19
CA VAL A 1045 31.90 -20.76 2.25
C VAL A 1045 31.12 -20.70 3.58
N PHE A 1046 29.93 -20.11 3.61
CA PHE A 1046 29.20 -19.84 4.85
C PHE A 1046 28.22 -20.96 5.23
N GLY A 1047 27.79 -21.77 4.25
CA GLY A 1047 26.73 -22.75 4.40
C GLY A 1047 25.35 -22.20 4.06
N GLU A 1048 24.44 -23.09 3.67
CA GLU A 1048 23.07 -22.77 3.31
C GLU A 1048 22.30 -22.16 4.51
N GLY A 1049 21.68 -20.99 4.31
CA GLY A 1049 21.02 -20.20 5.36
C GLY A 1049 21.92 -19.16 6.07
N ASN A 1050 23.24 -19.32 6.02
CA ASN A 1050 24.22 -18.45 6.71
C ASN A 1050 24.76 -17.31 5.84
N TYR A 1051 24.16 -17.06 4.68
CA TYR A 1051 24.43 -15.88 3.87
C TYR A 1051 23.12 -15.31 3.29
N ILE A 1052 23.19 -14.09 2.76
CA ILE A 1052 22.11 -13.50 1.97
C ILE A 1052 22.73 -12.95 0.68
N ASN A 1053 22.22 -13.37 -0.46
CA ASN A 1053 22.64 -12.89 -1.78
C ASN A 1053 21.55 -11.98 -2.38
N ASN A 1054 21.75 -10.67 -2.29
CA ASN A 1054 20.91 -9.63 -2.88
C ASN A 1054 21.55 -9.06 -4.18
N LEU A 1055 22.26 -9.88 -4.97
CA LEU A 1055 22.80 -9.44 -6.24
C LEU A 1055 21.71 -9.35 -7.32
N THR A 1056 21.69 -8.22 -8.03
CA THR A 1056 20.88 -8.00 -9.23
C THR A 1056 21.73 -8.11 -10.49
N VAL A 1057 21.11 -8.45 -11.62
CA VAL A 1057 21.77 -8.52 -12.93
C VAL A 1057 21.35 -7.33 -13.78
N SER A 1058 22.32 -6.68 -14.42
CA SER A 1058 22.08 -5.57 -15.35
C SER A 1058 23.02 -5.65 -16.54
N ALA A 1059 22.46 -5.59 -17.75
CA ALA A 1059 23.22 -5.58 -19.00
C ALA A 1059 24.08 -4.31 -19.19
N ASP A 1060 23.81 -3.24 -18.43
CA ASP A 1060 24.60 -2.00 -18.45
C ASP A 1060 25.96 -2.16 -17.74
N VAL A 1061 26.14 -3.22 -16.95
CA VAL A 1061 27.34 -3.45 -16.15
C VAL A 1061 28.42 -4.15 -16.98
N LYS A 1062 29.65 -3.66 -16.89
CA LYS A 1062 30.81 -4.21 -17.58
C LYS A 1062 31.44 -5.35 -16.75
N PRO A 1063 31.73 -6.52 -17.35
CA PRO A 1063 32.51 -7.56 -16.67
C PRO A 1063 33.93 -7.11 -16.31
N SER A 1064 34.26 -7.19 -15.02
CA SER A 1064 35.62 -7.04 -14.49
C SER A 1064 36.39 -8.37 -14.50
N THR A 1065 37.70 -8.31 -14.73
CA THR A 1065 38.55 -9.51 -14.91
C THR A 1065 38.68 -10.35 -13.64
N TRP A 1066 38.63 -9.73 -12.46
CA TRP A 1066 38.77 -10.40 -11.16
C TRP A 1066 37.60 -11.34 -10.83
N THR A 1067 36.45 -11.24 -11.49
CA THR A 1067 35.30 -12.15 -11.28
C THR A 1067 35.64 -13.61 -11.61
N SER A 1068 36.61 -13.83 -12.53
CA SER A 1068 37.20 -15.15 -12.82
C SER A 1068 37.99 -15.75 -11.63
N LYS A 1069 38.30 -14.95 -10.61
CA LYS A 1069 39.00 -15.30 -9.37
C LYS A 1069 38.09 -15.15 -8.14
N ILE A 1070 36.80 -15.49 -8.24
CA ILE A 1070 35.88 -15.42 -7.09
C ILE A 1070 36.12 -16.54 -6.05
N THR A 1071 36.60 -17.70 -6.51
CA THR A 1071 36.67 -18.96 -5.76
C THR A 1071 37.70 -18.92 -4.62
N GLY A 1072 37.24 -18.96 -3.38
CA GLY A 1072 38.06 -18.86 -2.16
C GLY A 1072 38.24 -17.44 -1.63
N MET A 1073 37.78 -16.40 -2.34
CA MET A 1073 37.83 -15.02 -1.84
C MET A 1073 37.01 -14.88 -0.55
N PHE A 1074 35.79 -15.41 -0.55
CA PHE A 1074 34.83 -15.24 0.55
C PHE A 1074 35.24 -15.96 1.84
N ASP A 1075 36.09 -16.99 1.80
CA ASP A 1075 36.62 -17.66 3.00
C ASP A 1075 37.36 -16.69 3.94
N LEU A 1076 38.01 -15.65 3.37
CA LEU A 1076 38.70 -14.62 4.15
C LEU A 1076 37.71 -13.72 4.92
N PHE A 1077 36.48 -13.59 4.44
CA PHE A 1077 35.41 -12.80 5.06
C PHE A 1077 34.64 -13.53 6.17
N LYS A 1078 35.10 -14.71 6.61
CA LYS A 1078 34.56 -15.43 7.76
C LYS A 1078 34.77 -14.74 9.12
N LEU A 1079 35.62 -13.71 9.20
CA LEU A 1079 35.80 -12.91 10.41
C LEU A 1079 34.51 -12.14 10.74
N PRO A 1080 33.96 -12.22 11.98
CA PRO A 1080 32.86 -11.36 12.42
C PRO A 1080 33.22 -9.88 12.26
N GLY A 1081 32.28 -9.07 11.75
CA GLY A 1081 32.51 -7.65 11.47
C GLY A 1081 33.43 -7.38 10.27
N ALA A 1082 33.61 -8.34 9.37
CA ALA A 1082 34.32 -8.15 8.12
C ALA A 1082 33.45 -7.40 7.10
N GLU A 1083 33.92 -6.24 6.61
CA GLU A 1083 33.22 -5.42 5.63
C GLU A 1083 34.06 -5.28 4.34
N MET A 1084 33.41 -5.36 3.18
CA MET A 1084 33.99 -4.96 1.90
C MET A 1084 33.02 -4.16 1.05
N SER A 1085 33.56 -3.23 0.27
CA SER A 1085 32.93 -2.67 -0.91
C SER A 1085 33.83 -2.91 -2.13
N VAL A 1086 33.25 -3.20 -3.27
CA VAL A 1086 33.95 -3.33 -4.56
C VAL A 1086 33.27 -2.40 -5.56
N ASP A 1087 34.07 -1.57 -6.23
CA ASP A 1087 33.64 -0.69 -7.33
C ASP A 1087 34.63 -0.88 -8.49
N GLY A 1088 34.13 -1.51 -9.56
CA GLY A 1088 34.93 -1.91 -10.72
C GLY A 1088 36.05 -2.87 -10.31
N ASP A 1089 37.30 -2.46 -10.56
CA ASP A 1089 38.51 -3.22 -10.22
C ASP A 1089 39.16 -2.76 -8.90
N THR A 1090 38.44 -2.03 -8.05
CA THR A 1090 38.90 -1.59 -6.72
C THR A 1090 38.04 -2.18 -5.61
N MET A 1091 38.68 -2.82 -4.62
CA MET A 1091 38.06 -3.26 -3.37
C MET A 1091 38.56 -2.38 -2.21
N THR A 1092 37.67 -2.04 -1.29
CA THR A 1092 37.98 -1.34 -0.06
C THR A 1092 37.43 -2.12 1.13
N LEU A 1093 38.31 -2.41 2.10
CA LEU A 1093 38.04 -3.23 3.27
C LEU A 1093 37.87 -2.37 4.53
N SER A 1094 36.88 -2.69 5.36
CA SER A 1094 36.64 -2.05 6.65
C SER A 1094 36.22 -3.06 7.72
N GLY A 1095 35.97 -2.58 8.94
CA GLY A 1095 35.80 -3.46 10.10
C GLY A 1095 37.01 -4.39 10.32
N THR A 1096 36.77 -5.65 10.69
CA THR A 1096 37.85 -6.64 10.89
C THR A 1096 38.53 -7.06 9.59
N ALA A 1097 37.87 -6.85 8.43
CA ALA A 1097 38.44 -7.14 7.11
C ALA A 1097 39.62 -6.24 6.73
N ALA A 1098 39.78 -5.07 7.37
CA ALA A 1098 40.93 -4.20 7.12
C ALA A 1098 42.27 -4.94 7.31
N SER A 1099 42.32 -5.91 8.24
CA SER A 1099 43.48 -6.79 8.47
C SER A 1099 43.80 -7.78 7.34
N LEU A 1100 42.90 -7.93 6.37
CA LEU A 1100 43.03 -8.86 5.24
C LEU A 1100 43.66 -8.21 4.00
N LYS A 1101 43.89 -6.89 4.02
CA LYS A 1101 44.36 -6.08 2.88
C LYS A 1101 45.43 -6.78 2.05
N ASP A 1102 46.56 -7.07 2.66
CA ASP A 1102 47.72 -7.58 1.91
C ASP A 1102 47.53 -9.05 1.50
N LYS A 1103 46.66 -9.81 2.18
CA LYS A 1103 46.25 -11.16 1.74
C LYS A 1103 45.39 -11.10 0.48
N LEU A 1104 44.39 -10.22 0.47
CA LEU A 1104 43.50 -10.01 -0.69
C LEU A 1104 44.24 -9.33 -1.86
N GLN A 1105 45.14 -8.39 -1.58
CA GLN A 1105 45.99 -7.77 -2.60
C GLN A 1105 46.93 -8.79 -3.26
N ASN A 1106 47.50 -9.72 -2.49
CA ASN A 1106 48.32 -10.81 -3.04
C ASN A 1106 47.48 -11.87 -3.76
N TYR A 1107 46.25 -12.13 -3.32
CA TYR A 1107 45.32 -13.07 -3.96
C TYR A 1107 44.87 -12.58 -5.35
N PHE A 1108 44.51 -11.30 -5.48
CA PHE A 1108 44.15 -10.73 -6.78
C PHE A 1108 45.36 -10.31 -7.62
N GLY A 1109 46.44 -9.82 -7.01
CA GLY A 1109 47.52 -9.14 -7.72
C GLY A 1109 46.99 -7.92 -8.48
N ASP A 1110 47.59 -7.63 -9.65
CA ASP A 1110 47.25 -6.44 -10.45
C ASP A 1110 45.81 -6.44 -11.01
N THR A 1111 45.04 -7.52 -10.88
CA THR A 1111 43.64 -7.57 -11.37
C THR A 1111 42.63 -6.93 -10.41
N MET A 1112 43.04 -6.53 -9.21
CA MET A 1112 42.21 -5.72 -8.31
C MET A 1112 43.09 -4.89 -7.36
N LYS A 1113 42.79 -3.59 -7.22
CA LYS A 1113 43.41 -2.74 -6.21
C LYS A 1113 42.68 -2.93 -4.87
N VAL A 1114 43.38 -3.39 -3.83
CA VAL A 1114 42.79 -3.66 -2.51
C VAL A 1114 43.28 -2.63 -1.49
N ASN A 1115 42.38 -1.73 -1.12
CA ASN A 1115 42.56 -0.76 -0.05
C ASN A 1115 42.02 -1.34 1.27
N ALA A 1116 42.54 -0.87 2.40
CA ALA A 1116 41.88 -1.04 3.70
C ALA A 1116 41.81 0.29 4.42
N LEU A 1117 40.75 0.49 5.20
CA LEU A 1117 40.45 1.75 5.84
C LEU A 1117 41.14 1.87 7.21
N ASP A 1118 42.44 2.13 7.21
CA ASP A 1118 43.18 2.47 8.43
C ASP A 1118 42.78 3.86 8.93
N ILE A 1119 42.06 3.89 10.05
CA ILE A 1119 41.59 5.11 10.72
C ILE A 1119 42.74 5.99 11.19
N ALA A 1120 43.84 5.40 11.67
CA ALA A 1120 44.98 6.13 12.20
C ALA A 1120 45.82 6.74 11.07
N GLU A 1121 46.12 5.97 10.03
CA GLU A 1121 46.89 6.47 8.88
C GLU A 1121 46.08 7.50 8.07
N ALA A 1122 44.75 7.34 7.96
CA ALA A 1122 43.88 8.35 7.34
C ALA A 1122 43.88 9.67 8.12
N ALA A 1123 43.77 9.63 9.45
CA ALA A 1123 43.82 10.83 10.28
C ALA A 1123 45.20 11.50 10.28
N LYS A 1124 46.27 10.71 10.23
CA LYS A 1124 47.66 11.15 10.10
C LYS A 1124 47.94 11.80 8.74
N THR A 1125 47.46 11.21 7.64
CA THR A 1125 47.54 11.80 6.29
C THR A 1125 46.84 13.16 6.24
N ALA A 1126 45.60 13.22 6.75
CA ALA A 1126 44.81 14.44 6.85
C ALA A 1126 45.52 15.54 7.67
N THR A 1127 46.12 15.15 8.81
CA THR A 1127 46.90 16.05 9.68
C THR A 1127 48.18 16.55 8.99
N GLY A 1128 48.83 15.71 8.17
CA GLY A 1128 49.94 16.10 7.30
C GLY A 1128 49.53 17.14 6.24
N SER A 1129 48.45 16.87 5.50
CA SER A 1129 47.94 17.82 4.49
C SER A 1129 47.54 19.18 5.08
N ALA A 1130 47.01 19.21 6.30
CA ALA A 1130 46.75 20.45 7.03
C ALA A 1130 48.05 21.21 7.38
N MET A 1131 49.09 20.49 7.82
CA MET A 1131 50.41 21.10 8.10
C MET A 1131 51.06 21.66 6.84
N ASP A 1132 51.03 20.92 5.73
CA ASP A 1132 51.59 21.36 4.44
C ASP A 1132 50.84 22.58 3.89
N ALA A 1133 49.51 22.60 3.98
CA ALA A 1133 48.70 23.75 3.62
C ALA A 1133 49.07 24.98 4.47
N LEU A 1134 49.19 24.85 5.80
CA LEU A 1134 49.62 25.94 6.70
C LEU A 1134 51.05 26.41 6.44
N ASN A 1135 51.96 25.53 6.02
CA ASN A 1135 53.34 25.89 5.67
C ASN A 1135 53.43 26.57 4.29
N ALA A 1136 52.48 26.34 3.39
CA ALA A 1136 52.35 27.05 2.13
C ALA A 1136 51.72 28.45 2.26
N LEU A 1137 51.09 28.78 3.41
CA LEU A 1137 50.54 30.11 3.66
C LEU A 1137 51.63 31.15 3.88
N LYS A 1138 51.49 32.28 3.19
CA LYS A 1138 52.29 33.50 3.41
C LYS A 1138 51.80 34.26 4.65
N ALA A 1139 52.66 35.11 5.23
CA ALA A 1139 52.35 35.86 6.45
C ALA A 1139 51.12 36.80 6.35
N ASP A 1140 50.76 37.22 5.13
CA ASP A 1140 49.59 38.05 4.83
C ASP A 1140 48.27 37.25 4.75
N ALA A 1141 48.31 35.92 4.64
CA ALA A 1141 47.15 35.04 4.44
C ALA A 1141 45.93 35.37 5.32
N SER A 1142 44.73 35.31 4.73
CA SER A 1142 43.47 35.65 5.42
C SER A 1142 43.12 34.63 6.50
N GLY A 1143 42.27 35.02 7.46
CA GLY A 1143 41.78 34.11 8.49
C GLY A 1143 41.07 32.89 7.90
N GLN A 1144 40.25 33.08 6.85
CA GLN A 1144 39.57 31.99 6.15
C GLN A 1144 40.57 30.95 5.62
N GLN A 1145 41.64 31.36 4.94
CA GLN A 1145 42.66 30.44 4.41
C GLN A 1145 43.35 29.61 5.51
N VAL A 1146 43.46 30.14 6.73
CA VAL A 1146 43.97 29.40 7.89
C VAL A 1146 42.92 28.40 8.41
N LEU A 1147 41.63 28.73 8.39
CA LEU A 1147 40.54 27.80 8.73
C LEU A 1147 40.36 26.70 7.68
N ASP A 1148 40.52 27.02 6.40
CA ASP A 1148 40.44 26.06 5.29
C ASP A 1148 41.54 25.00 5.45
N ALA A 1149 42.78 25.45 5.70
CA ALA A 1149 43.91 24.57 5.98
C ALA A 1149 43.72 23.76 7.28
N LEU A 1150 43.19 24.36 8.35
CA LEU A 1150 42.85 23.67 9.60
C LEU A 1150 41.76 22.59 9.42
N SER A 1151 40.81 22.81 8.50
CA SER A 1151 39.69 21.92 8.22
C SER A 1151 40.08 20.67 7.42
N LEU A 1152 41.30 20.61 6.89
CA LEU A 1152 41.84 19.41 6.24
C LEU A 1152 42.22 18.31 7.25
N GLN A 1153 42.40 18.62 8.54
CA GLN A 1153 42.84 17.65 9.54
C GLN A 1153 41.68 16.83 10.14
N ILE A 1154 41.95 15.59 10.52
CA ILE A 1154 41.05 14.79 11.36
C ILE A 1154 41.68 14.70 12.76
N ILE A 1155 41.10 15.39 13.74
CA ILE A 1155 41.53 15.28 15.15
C ILE A 1155 40.94 13.99 15.73
N ASN A 1156 41.66 12.88 15.59
CA ASN A 1156 41.21 11.56 16.01
C ASN A 1156 41.32 11.38 17.54
N PHE A 1157 40.40 11.99 18.28
CA PHE A 1157 40.27 11.81 19.73
C PHE A 1157 39.96 10.35 20.07
N ALA A 1158 40.69 9.78 21.04
CA ALA A 1158 40.39 8.46 21.60
C ALA A 1158 38.95 8.40 22.16
N SER A 1159 38.36 7.19 22.19
CA SER A 1159 36.98 6.98 22.65
C SER A 1159 36.78 7.53 24.07
N GLY A 1160 35.67 8.24 24.30
CA GLY A 1160 35.37 8.97 25.54
C GLY A 1160 36.30 10.14 25.88
N SER A 1161 37.39 10.36 25.14
CA SER A 1161 38.42 11.35 25.45
C SER A 1161 38.23 12.68 24.73
N THR A 1162 38.74 13.74 25.37
CA THR A 1162 38.80 15.13 24.90
C THR A 1162 40.25 15.60 24.70
N ALA A 1163 41.24 14.73 24.95
CA ALA A 1163 42.66 15.05 24.80
C ALA A 1163 43.06 15.11 23.31
N ILE A 1164 43.59 16.24 22.86
CA ILE A 1164 44.05 16.45 21.49
C ILE A 1164 45.38 15.68 21.28
N PRO A 1165 45.51 14.83 20.24
CA PRO A 1165 46.78 14.16 19.91
C PRO A 1165 47.93 15.15 19.63
N ALA A 1166 49.17 14.74 19.93
CA ALA A 1166 50.34 15.62 19.83
C ALA A 1166 50.57 16.19 18.41
N ASP A 1167 50.30 15.40 17.37
CA ASP A 1167 50.47 15.83 15.98
C ASP A 1167 49.44 16.90 15.58
N ASN A 1168 48.19 16.77 16.05
CA ASN A 1168 47.16 17.80 15.88
C ASN A 1168 47.48 19.06 16.70
N GLN A 1169 48.08 18.92 17.90
CA GLN A 1169 48.57 20.07 18.67
C GLN A 1169 49.63 20.87 17.90
N ALA A 1170 50.49 20.21 17.11
CA ALA A 1170 51.47 20.90 16.27
C ALA A 1170 50.79 21.72 15.15
N VAL A 1171 49.80 21.14 14.45
CA VAL A 1171 49.00 21.84 13.41
C VAL A 1171 48.26 23.04 14.00
N LEU A 1172 47.56 22.85 15.13
CA LEU A 1172 46.84 23.93 15.83
C LEU A 1172 47.78 25.05 16.29
N LYS A 1173 48.97 24.69 16.81
CA LYS A 1173 49.98 25.67 17.20
C LYS A 1173 50.50 26.46 16.00
N LYS A 1174 50.69 25.82 14.84
CA LYS A 1174 51.10 26.50 13.61
C LYS A 1174 50.04 27.48 13.11
N ALA A 1175 48.76 27.08 13.09
CA ALA A 1175 47.66 27.98 12.75
C ALA A 1175 47.54 29.16 13.73
N ALA A 1176 47.78 28.94 15.02
CA ALA A 1176 47.78 29.99 16.04
C ALA A 1176 48.85 31.06 15.80
N GLU A 1177 49.94 30.80 15.06
CA GLU A 1177 50.91 31.85 14.66
C GLU A 1177 50.27 32.88 13.73
N PHE A 1178 49.49 32.42 12.74
CA PHE A 1178 48.80 33.30 11.79
C PHE A 1178 47.59 34.01 12.42
N LEU A 1179 46.77 33.28 13.19
CA LEU A 1179 45.50 33.81 13.73
C LEU A 1179 45.70 34.98 14.70
N LYS A 1180 46.80 35.02 15.48
CA LYS A 1180 47.14 36.15 16.37
C LYS A 1180 47.15 37.51 15.68
N ALA A 1181 47.54 37.55 14.41
CA ALA A 1181 47.65 38.77 13.61
C ALA A 1181 46.32 39.23 13.00
N LYS A 1182 45.21 38.54 13.27
CA LYS A 1182 43.89 38.73 12.62
C LYS A 1182 42.81 39.07 13.64
N GLN A 1183 43.07 40.01 14.56
CA GLN A 1183 42.26 40.23 15.77
C GLN A 1183 40.76 40.50 15.52
N ASP A 1184 40.40 41.05 14.37
CA ASP A 1184 39.00 41.31 13.97
C ASP A 1184 38.27 40.08 13.38
N PHE A 1185 39.00 39.01 13.04
CA PHE A 1185 38.46 37.81 12.41
C PHE A 1185 37.87 36.84 13.43
N LYS A 1186 36.58 36.51 13.29
CA LYS A 1186 35.85 35.65 14.23
C LYS A 1186 35.47 34.31 13.60
N PHE A 1187 35.48 33.26 14.39
CA PHE A 1187 35.09 31.92 13.94
C PHE A 1187 34.59 30.99 15.06
N GLU A 1188 33.67 30.09 14.70
CA GLU A 1188 33.19 28.98 15.52
C GLU A 1188 34.09 27.74 15.30
N ILE A 1189 34.27 26.98 16.38
CA ILE A 1189 34.89 25.65 16.40
C ILE A 1189 33.79 24.64 16.69
N GLY A 1190 33.34 23.93 15.66
CA GLY A 1190 32.27 22.94 15.72
C GLY A 1190 32.79 21.53 16.03
N GLY A 1191 32.33 20.92 17.12
CA GLY A 1191 32.66 19.55 17.49
C GLY A 1191 31.60 18.56 17.03
N HIS A 1192 32.02 17.41 16.49
CA HIS A 1192 31.12 16.37 15.98
C HIS A 1192 31.47 14.96 16.46
N ALA A 1193 30.49 14.06 16.39
CA ALA A 1193 30.57 12.64 16.69
C ALA A 1193 29.87 11.80 15.60
N ASP A 1194 30.03 10.49 15.67
CA ASP A 1194 29.27 9.49 14.91
C ASP A 1194 28.05 8.99 15.71
N ASN A 1195 27.19 8.18 15.09
CA ASN A 1195 26.02 7.56 15.74
C ASN A 1195 26.36 6.45 16.75
N LYS A 1196 27.56 6.46 17.35
CA LYS A 1196 27.99 5.48 18.35
C LYS A 1196 27.99 6.16 19.73
N GLY A 1197 27.03 5.77 20.56
CA GLY A 1197 26.68 6.46 21.80
C GLY A 1197 25.27 7.06 21.72
N ASN A 1198 24.75 7.59 22.83
CA ASN A 1198 23.48 8.31 22.82
C ASN A 1198 23.71 9.80 22.49
N ALA A 1199 22.72 10.43 21.86
CA ALA A 1199 22.83 11.80 21.34
C ALA A 1199 23.24 12.83 22.42
N ALA A 1200 22.76 12.71 23.66
CA ALA A 1200 23.15 13.62 24.75
C ALA A 1200 24.62 13.45 25.17
N GLY A 1201 25.10 12.20 25.27
CA GLY A 1201 26.50 11.89 25.52
C GLY A 1201 27.43 12.32 24.37
N ASN A 1202 26.99 12.12 23.13
CA ASN A 1202 27.73 12.50 21.94
C ASN A 1202 27.79 14.02 21.74
N LEU A 1203 26.68 14.73 22.00
CA LEU A 1203 26.65 16.19 22.09
C LEU A 1203 27.63 16.66 23.16
N SER A 1204 27.49 16.19 24.41
CA SER A 1204 28.36 16.59 25.52
C SER A 1204 29.84 16.26 25.31
N LEU A 1205 30.17 15.15 24.66
CA LEU A 1205 31.55 14.81 24.29
C LEU A 1205 32.07 15.71 23.17
N SER A 1206 31.24 16.05 22.20
CA SER A 1206 31.58 16.95 21.09
C SER A 1206 31.78 18.39 21.56
N ASP A 1207 30.96 18.90 22.49
CA ASP A 1207 31.14 20.19 23.17
C ASP A 1207 32.53 20.25 23.83
N LYS A 1208 32.84 19.26 24.65
CA LYS A 1208 34.11 19.21 25.39
C LYS A 1208 35.33 19.08 24.46
N ARG A 1209 35.17 18.46 23.28
CA ARG A 1209 36.21 18.37 22.24
C ARG A 1209 36.41 19.71 21.52
N ALA A 1210 35.34 20.43 21.18
CA ALA A 1210 35.41 21.78 20.63
C ALA A 1210 36.05 22.77 21.63
N ALA A 1211 35.61 22.73 22.89
CA ALA A 1211 36.18 23.50 23.98
C ALA A 1211 37.68 23.20 24.20
N ALA A 1212 38.10 21.94 24.10
CA ALA A 1212 39.52 21.57 24.20
C ALA A 1212 40.38 22.24 23.11
N VAL A 1213 39.92 22.24 21.85
CA VAL A 1213 40.62 22.90 20.73
C VAL A 1213 40.68 24.41 20.92
N ARG A 1214 39.55 25.04 21.31
CA ARG A 1214 39.51 26.47 21.60
C ARG A 1214 40.48 26.86 22.73
N ASN A 1215 40.46 26.13 23.85
CA ASN A 1215 41.36 26.36 24.98
C ASN A 1215 42.83 26.16 24.60
N PHE A 1216 43.14 25.21 23.71
CA PHE A 1216 44.50 25.04 23.18
C PHE A 1216 44.96 26.23 22.31
N LEU A 1217 44.09 26.77 21.46
CA LEU A 1217 44.39 27.97 20.66
C LEU A 1217 44.55 29.23 21.55
N ILE A 1218 43.72 29.38 22.59
CA ILE A 1218 43.85 30.45 23.60
C ILE A 1218 45.18 30.32 24.35
N ALA A 1219 45.53 29.12 24.83
CA ALA A 1219 46.80 28.87 25.53
C ALA A 1219 48.03 29.11 24.65
N ASN A 1220 47.92 28.92 23.32
CA ASN A 1220 48.96 29.30 22.36
C ASN A 1220 48.92 30.78 21.95
N GLY A 1221 47.92 31.56 22.41
CA GLY A 1221 47.88 33.02 22.32
C GLY A 1221 46.86 33.62 21.35
N VAL A 1222 45.92 32.86 20.78
CA VAL A 1222 44.83 33.42 19.96
C VAL A 1222 43.77 34.06 20.88
N PRO A 1223 43.37 35.34 20.67
CA PRO A 1223 42.38 36.01 21.51
C PRO A 1223 41.06 35.23 21.66
N ALA A 1224 40.64 35.01 22.92
CA ALA A 1224 39.41 34.25 23.24
C ALA A 1224 38.11 34.87 22.67
N ALA A 1225 38.12 36.16 22.35
CA ALA A 1225 37.02 36.90 21.74
C ALA A 1225 36.88 36.69 20.21
N MET A 1226 37.87 36.05 19.57
CA MET A 1226 37.78 35.61 18.17
C MET A 1226 37.04 34.28 18.01
N MET A 1227 36.90 33.49 19.09
CA MET A 1227 36.50 32.08 19.01
C MET A 1227 35.29 31.77 19.87
N THR A 1228 34.33 31.04 19.31
CA THR A 1228 33.29 30.29 20.04
C THR A 1228 33.50 28.78 19.86
N GLU A 1229 33.13 27.98 20.84
CA GLU A 1229 33.02 26.53 20.74
C GLU A 1229 31.55 26.08 20.70
N LYS A 1230 31.26 25.02 19.96
CA LYS A 1230 29.94 24.37 20.01
C LYS A 1230 30.01 22.89 19.63
N GLY A 1231 29.43 22.03 20.45
CA GLY A 1231 29.13 20.65 20.11
C GLY A 1231 27.88 20.53 19.24
N TYR A 1232 27.91 19.55 18.34
CA TYR A 1232 26.80 19.17 17.47
C TYR A 1232 26.46 17.68 17.59
N GLY A 1233 27.20 16.91 18.38
CA GLY A 1233 27.07 15.46 18.47
C GLY A 1233 27.10 14.82 17.08
N ASP A 1234 26.20 13.87 16.87
CA ASP A 1234 25.98 13.15 15.61
C ASP A 1234 24.91 13.77 14.70
N THR A 1235 24.34 14.92 15.08
CA THR A 1235 23.21 15.57 14.36
C THR A 1235 23.56 16.18 13.00
N MET A 1236 24.85 16.49 12.76
CA MET A 1236 25.32 17.00 11.46
C MET A 1236 26.38 16.06 10.85
N PRO A 1237 25.97 14.87 10.37
CA PRO A 1237 26.85 13.95 9.65
C PRO A 1237 27.17 14.48 8.25
N VAL A 1238 28.41 14.26 7.80
CA VAL A 1238 28.89 14.61 6.44
C VAL A 1238 29.17 13.36 5.59
N ALA A 1239 28.92 12.18 6.14
CA ALA A 1239 29.01 10.88 5.48
C ALA A 1239 28.10 9.87 6.18
N ASP A 1240 27.84 8.73 5.53
CA ASP A 1240 26.91 7.72 6.05
C ASP A 1240 27.44 7.01 7.31
N ASN A 1241 26.68 7.11 8.39
CA ASN A 1241 26.92 6.48 9.68
C ASN A 1241 26.78 4.94 9.68
N THR A 1242 26.24 4.29 8.63
CA THR A 1242 26.20 2.82 8.56
C THR A 1242 27.59 2.20 8.48
N THR A 1243 28.54 2.86 7.80
CA THR A 1243 29.91 2.37 7.58
C THR A 1243 30.91 2.97 8.57
N GLU A 1244 31.98 2.25 8.91
CA GLU A 1244 33.04 2.82 9.78
C GLU A 1244 33.77 4.00 9.09
N SER A 1245 33.79 4.03 7.76
CA SER A 1245 34.37 5.13 6.98
C SER A 1245 33.59 6.44 7.14
N GLY A 1246 32.26 6.39 7.04
CA GLY A 1246 31.44 7.58 7.25
C GLY A 1246 31.37 8.00 8.71
N ARG A 1247 31.32 7.04 9.65
CA ARG A 1247 31.48 7.32 11.10
C ARG A 1247 32.79 8.06 11.40
N LEU A 1248 33.93 7.65 10.84
CA LEU A 1248 35.18 8.40 11.00
C LEU A 1248 35.06 9.87 10.54
N LYS A 1249 34.46 10.12 9.38
CA LYS A 1249 34.25 11.48 8.86
C LYS A 1249 33.28 12.31 9.73
N ASN A 1250 32.40 11.66 10.47
CA ASN A 1250 31.48 12.31 11.40
C ASN A 1250 32.16 12.65 12.75
N ARG A 1251 33.15 11.85 13.20
CA ARG A 1251 34.00 12.15 14.37
C ARG A 1251 35.07 13.23 14.06
N ARG A 1252 34.63 14.47 13.79
CA ARG A 1252 35.49 15.59 13.32
C ARG A 1252 35.44 16.85 14.20
N ILE A 1253 36.36 17.77 13.94
CA ILE A 1253 36.24 19.19 14.29
C ILE A 1253 36.09 19.98 12.99
N ALA A 1254 35.21 20.97 12.96
CA ALA A 1254 35.00 21.88 11.85
C ALA A 1254 35.25 23.34 12.29
N TYR A 1255 35.56 24.22 11.34
CA TYR A 1255 35.79 25.65 11.60
C TYR A 1255 34.92 26.49 10.67
N LYS A 1256 34.30 27.56 11.20
CA LYS A 1256 33.37 28.39 10.43
C LYS A 1256 33.49 29.87 10.81
N THR A 1257 33.77 30.74 9.84
CA THR A 1257 33.82 32.20 10.04
C THR A 1257 32.47 32.76 10.52
N MET A 1258 32.51 33.78 11.39
CA MET A 1258 31.35 34.47 11.98
C MET A 1258 31.34 35.97 11.66
#